data_AF-A0A7K6KA03-F1
#
_entry.id   AF-A0A7K6KA03-F1
#
_cell.length_a   1.000
_cell.length_b   1.000
_cell.length_c   1.000
_cell.angle_alpha   90.00
_cell.angle_beta   90.00
_cell.angle_gamma   90.00
#
_symmetry.space_group_name_H-M   'P 1'
#
loop_
_entity.id
_entity.type
_entity.pdbx_description
1 polymer ?
#
loop_
_entity_poly.entity_id
_entity_poly.type
_entity_poly.pdbx_seq_one_letter_code
_entity_poly.pdbx_strand_id
1 'polypeptide(L)'
;LQEEGIVKEIDISHHVKEGFEKADPSQFELLKVLGQGSYGKVFLVRKIKGSDAGQLYAMKVLKKATLKVRDRVRSKMERDILAEVNHPFIVKLHYAFQTEGKLYLILDFLRGGDLFTRLSKEVMFTEEDVKFYLAELALALDHLHGLGIIYRDLKPENILLDEEGHIKITDFGLSKEAIDHDKRAYSFCGTIEYMAPEVVNRRGHTQSADWWSFGVLMFEMLTGSLPFQGKDRKETMALILKAKLGMPQFLSIEAQSLLRALFKRNPSNRLGAGFDGVEEIKRHPFFVTIDWNKLYRKEIKPPFKPAVGRPEDTFHFDPEFTSRTPTDSPGVPPSANAHHLFRGFSFVASNLVQEPAQQDVHKITVHPIVQQLHGNNIHFTDGYEIKEDIGIGSYSVCKRCVHKATETEFAVKIIDKSKRDPSEEIEILLRYGQHPNIITLKDVYDDGKFVYLVMELMRGGELLDRILRQKCFSEREASAVLCTITRTVDYLHSQGVVHRDLKPSNILYMDESGNPDSIRICDFGFAKQLRAENGLLMTPCYTANFVAPEVLKRQGYDAACDIWSLGILLYTMLAGFTPFANGPDDTPEEILARIGSGKYALTGGNWDSVSDTAKDIVSKMLHVDPHQRLTAVQVLRHPWIVNREYLSQNQLSRQDVHLVKGAMAATYFALNRAPQAPRLEPVLSSNLAQRRGMKRLTSTRL
;
A
#
# COMPACT_ATOMS: atom_id res chain seq x y z
N LEU A 1 68.59 30.48 -21.78
CA LEU A 1 67.96 30.83 -20.49
C LEU A 1 66.65 31.54 -20.85
N GLN A 2 65.58 30.88 -21.33
CA GLN A 2 64.82 29.76 -20.71
C GLN A 2 64.58 30.02 -19.22
N GLU A 3 63.39 30.00 -18.64
CA GLU A 3 62.03 29.64 -19.08
C GLU A 3 61.15 30.14 -17.90
N GLU A 4 60.28 31.13 -18.10
CA GLU A 4 59.20 31.39 -17.12
C GLU A 4 58.11 30.36 -17.40
N GLY A 5 57.99 29.39 -16.49
CA GLY A 5 57.08 28.26 -16.60
C GLY A 5 55.64 28.73 -16.79
N ILE A 6 55.13 28.53 -18.01
CA ILE A 6 53.70 28.59 -18.32
C ILE A 6 53.02 27.52 -17.46
N VAL A 7 52.37 27.94 -16.38
CA VAL A 7 51.41 27.10 -15.67
C VAL A 7 50.25 26.87 -16.63
N LYS A 8 50.29 25.75 -17.36
CA LYS A 8 49.11 25.24 -18.08
C LYS A 8 48.07 24.88 -17.02
N GLU A 9 47.07 25.74 -16.87
CA GLU A 9 45.80 25.35 -16.24
C GLU A 9 45.23 24.18 -17.04
N ILE A 10 45.28 22.98 -16.46
CA ILE A 10 44.59 21.80 -16.97
C ILE A 10 43.11 22.02 -16.67
N ASP A 11 42.28 22.14 -17.70
CA ASP A 11 40.84 22.24 -17.56
C ASP A 11 40.28 20.87 -17.16
N ILE A 12 40.16 20.62 -15.85
CA ILE A 12 39.62 19.37 -15.31
C ILE A 12 38.09 19.40 -15.45
N SER A 13 37.59 19.09 -16.66
CA SER A 13 36.17 19.06 -17.00
C SER A 13 35.52 17.68 -16.89
N HIS A 14 36.30 16.59 -16.79
CA HIS A 14 35.77 15.23 -16.88
C HIS A 14 36.50 14.25 -15.95
N HIS A 15 35.89 13.91 -14.82
CA HIS A 15 36.18 12.65 -14.13
C HIS A 15 35.14 11.63 -14.58
N VAL A 16 35.46 10.94 -15.66
CA VAL A 16 34.98 9.58 -15.93
C VAL A 16 36.21 8.72 -15.66
N LYS A 17 36.11 7.69 -14.82
CA LYS A 17 37.20 6.72 -14.65
C LYS A 17 37.54 6.18 -16.06
N GLU A 18 38.81 6.01 -16.41
CA GLU A 18 39.20 5.53 -17.74
C GLU A 18 38.45 4.22 -18.08
N GLY A 19 37.75 4.18 -19.22
CA GLY A 19 37.01 3.01 -19.71
C GLY A 19 35.48 2.97 -19.50
N PHE A 20 34.85 4.04 -18.98
CA PHE A 20 33.41 4.04 -18.66
C PHE A 20 32.58 4.92 -19.62
N GLU A 21 31.37 4.47 -20.01
CA GLU A 21 30.45 5.27 -20.84
C GLU A 21 29.94 6.50 -20.09
N LYS A 22 29.92 7.65 -20.78
CA LYS A 22 29.37 8.91 -20.26
C LYS A 22 27.85 8.79 -20.10
N ALA A 23 27.33 9.09 -18.91
CA ALA A 23 25.89 9.16 -18.67
C ALA A 23 25.28 10.43 -19.31
N ASP A 24 24.16 10.27 -20.03
CA ASP A 24 23.50 11.34 -20.79
C ASP A 24 21.96 11.22 -20.71
N PRO A 25 21.19 12.34 -20.72
CA PRO A 25 19.72 12.26 -20.71
C PRO A 25 19.13 11.38 -21.81
N SER A 26 19.74 11.31 -22.99
CA SER A 26 19.27 10.49 -24.12
C SER A 26 19.36 8.98 -23.89
N GLN A 27 19.99 8.53 -22.80
CA GLN A 27 20.02 7.13 -22.38
C GLN A 27 18.82 6.72 -21.53
N PHE A 28 17.93 7.67 -21.21
CA PHE A 28 16.79 7.46 -20.33
C PHE A 28 15.49 7.94 -21.00
N GLU A 29 14.56 7.02 -21.19
CA GLU A 29 13.20 7.29 -21.65
C GLU A 29 12.34 7.78 -20.47
N LEU A 30 11.67 8.92 -20.62
CA LEU A 30 10.76 9.45 -19.60
C LEU A 30 9.40 8.77 -19.68
N LEU A 31 8.98 8.10 -18.62
CA LEU A 31 7.70 7.39 -18.58
C LEU A 31 6.59 8.19 -17.88
N LYS A 32 6.86 8.73 -16.68
CA LYS A 32 5.87 9.46 -15.87
C LYS A 32 6.52 10.53 -15.00
N VAL A 33 5.75 11.55 -14.58
CA VAL A 33 6.17 12.50 -13.54
C VAL A 33 5.76 11.92 -12.19
N LEU A 34 6.73 11.67 -11.30
CA LEU A 34 6.49 11.13 -9.95
C LEU A 34 6.27 12.23 -8.91
N GLY A 35 6.84 13.41 -9.13
CA GLY A 35 6.71 14.54 -8.22
C GLY A 35 7.37 15.82 -8.72
N GLN A 36 7.09 16.93 -8.04
CA GLN A 36 7.70 18.23 -8.31
C GLN A 36 8.07 18.93 -7.00
N GLY A 37 9.36 19.24 -6.86
CA GLY A 37 9.89 20.06 -5.76
C GLY A 37 10.03 21.54 -6.15
N SER A 38 10.53 22.34 -5.21
CA SER A 38 10.75 23.79 -5.39
C SER A 38 11.75 24.14 -6.49
N TYR A 39 12.71 23.24 -6.80
CA TYR A 39 13.81 23.52 -7.73
C TYR A 39 13.95 22.47 -8.85
N GLY A 40 13.04 21.50 -8.92
CA GLY A 40 13.19 20.36 -9.82
C GLY A 40 11.97 19.46 -9.92
N LYS A 41 12.03 18.51 -10.86
CA LYS A 41 11.01 17.48 -11.08
C LYS A 41 11.63 16.09 -10.88
N VAL A 42 10.82 15.14 -10.45
CA VAL A 42 11.20 13.73 -10.36
C VAL A 42 10.39 12.96 -11.39
N PHE A 43 11.06 12.17 -12.22
CA PHE A 43 10.46 11.36 -13.27
C PHE A 43 10.72 9.88 -13.02
N LEU A 44 9.77 9.03 -13.40
CA LEU A 44 10.03 7.62 -13.65
C LEU A 44 10.67 7.51 -15.02
N VAL A 45 11.81 6.83 -15.09
CA VAL A 45 12.55 6.67 -16.34
C VAL A 45 12.94 5.22 -16.55
N ARG A 46 13.02 4.81 -17.82
CA ARG A 46 13.61 3.55 -18.24
C ARG A 46 14.96 3.80 -18.89
N LYS A 47 15.99 3.08 -18.47
CA LYS A 47 17.27 3.11 -19.17
C LYS A 47 17.17 2.35 -20.48
N ILE A 48 17.59 2.94 -21.60
CA ILE A 48 17.44 2.35 -22.93
C ILE A 48 18.75 1.88 -23.57
N LYS A 49 19.90 2.15 -22.94
CA LYS A 49 21.24 1.79 -23.43
C LYS A 49 22.13 1.28 -22.28
N GLY A 50 23.18 0.51 -22.59
CA GLY A 50 24.15 0.00 -21.61
C GLY A 50 23.74 -1.31 -20.93
N SER A 51 24.55 -1.78 -19.97
CA SER A 51 24.42 -3.10 -19.33
C SER A 51 23.12 -3.32 -18.54
N ASP A 52 22.53 -2.26 -18.03
CA ASP A 52 21.28 -2.23 -17.26
C ASP A 52 20.12 -1.63 -18.08
N ALA A 53 20.15 -1.78 -19.41
CA ALA A 53 19.02 -1.42 -20.27
C ALA A 53 17.74 -2.17 -19.87
N GLY A 54 16.60 -1.48 -19.91
CA GLY A 54 15.29 -1.95 -19.45
C GLY A 54 14.99 -1.60 -17.98
N GLN A 55 16.00 -1.32 -17.16
CA GLN A 55 15.85 -1.02 -15.73
C GLN A 55 15.12 0.31 -15.51
N LEU A 56 14.24 0.33 -14.50
CA LEU A 56 13.50 1.51 -14.07
C LEU A 56 14.24 2.25 -12.95
N TYR A 57 14.21 3.59 -13.03
CA TYR A 57 14.84 4.49 -12.07
C TYR A 57 13.98 5.72 -11.78
N ALA A 58 14.24 6.37 -10.66
CA ALA A 58 13.75 7.71 -10.37
C ALA A 58 14.79 8.75 -10.79
N MET A 59 14.46 9.59 -11.77
CA MET A 59 15.32 10.68 -12.24
C MET A 59 14.90 12.01 -11.60
N LYS A 60 15.74 12.55 -10.71
CA LYS A 60 15.59 13.90 -10.14
C LYS A 60 16.34 14.90 -11.02
N VAL A 61 15.60 15.87 -11.57
CA VAL A 61 16.12 16.90 -12.50
C VAL A 61 16.02 18.27 -11.84
N LEU A 62 17.16 18.96 -11.68
CA LEU A 62 17.24 20.31 -11.11
C LEU A 62 17.69 21.33 -12.16
N LYS A 63 17.04 22.50 -12.22
CA LYS A 63 17.42 23.58 -13.14
C LYS A 63 18.48 24.49 -12.51
N LYS A 64 19.66 24.62 -13.11
CA LYS A 64 20.78 25.40 -12.55
C LYS A 64 20.46 26.88 -12.38
N ALA A 65 19.72 27.46 -13.33
CA ALA A 65 19.33 28.87 -13.31
C ALA A 65 18.39 29.23 -12.15
N THR A 66 17.59 28.27 -11.65
CA THR A 66 16.66 28.50 -10.53
C THR A 66 17.29 28.25 -9.15
N LEU A 67 18.48 27.65 -9.10
CA LEU A 67 19.18 27.37 -7.85
C LEU A 67 19.93 28.62 -7.37
N LYS A 68 19.60 29.07 -6.15
CA LYS A 68 20.38 30.08 -5.43
C LYS A 68 21.73 29.48 -5.01
N VAL A 69 22.74 30.31 -4.73
CA VAL A 69 24.10 29.86 -4.38
C VAL A 69 24.11 28.77 -3.30
N ARG A 70 23.30 28.94 -2.23
CA ARG A 70 23.18 27.93 -1.16
C ARG A 70 22.59 26.60 -1.65
N ASP A 71 21.60 26.64 -2.53
CA ASP A 71 20.95 25.44 -3.05
C ASP A 71 21.85 24.68 -4.04
N ARG A 72 22.73 25.39 -4.75
CA ARG A 72 23.76 24.77 -5.59
C ARG A 72 24.76 23.95 -4.76
N VAL A 73 25.25 24.51 -3.65
CA VAL A 73 26.14 23.80 -2.72
C VAL A 73 25.44 22.58 -2.13
N ARG A 74 24.17 22.71 -1.75
CA ARG A 74 23.35 21.59 -1.25
C ARG A 74 23.21 20.47 -2.26
N SER A 75 22.89 20.77 -3.52
CA SER A 75 22.75 19.75 -4.56
C SER A 75 24.05 19.03 -4.90
N LYS A 76 25.20 19.71 -4.80
CA LYS A 76 26.51 19.05 -4.92
C LYS A 76 26.78 18.12 -3.73
N MET A 77 26.54 18.59 -2.51
CA MET A 77 26.71 17.82 -1.28
C MET A 77 25.77 16.60 -1.21
N GLU A 78 24.52 16.74 -1.66
CA GLU A 78 23.56 15.64 -1.79
C GLU A 78 24.13 14.54 -2.69
N ARG A 79 24.70 14.91 -3.83
CA ARG A 79 25.34 13.98 -4.76
C ARG A 79 26.57 13.32 -4.15
N ASP A 80 27.43 14.08 -3.47
CA ASP A 80 28.65 13.59 -2.82
C ASP A 80 28.30 12.54 -1.73
N ILE A 81 27.39 12.88 -0.82
CA ILE A 81 26.89 11.97 0.22
C ILE A 81 26.33 10.69 -0.39
N LEU A 82 25.44 10.81 -1.38
CA LEU A 82 24.80 9.66 -2.00
C LEU A 82 25.77 8.76 -2.79
N ALA A 83 26.93 9.28 -3.20
CA ALA A 83 27.95 8.50 -3.87
C ALA A 83 28.78 7.64 -2.90
N GLU A 84 28.86 8.04 -1.62
CA GLU A 84 29.64 7.35 -0.58
C GLU A 84 28.79 6.39 0.27
N VAL A 85 27.47 6.64 0.38
CA VAL A 85 26.55 5.85 1.19
C VAL A 85 26.12 4.57 0.46
N ASN A 86 26.26 3.42 1.13
CA ASN A 86 25.75 2.14 0.63
C ASN A 86 25.12 1.34 1.79
N HIS A 87 23.79 1.37 1.88
CA HIS A 87 23.05 0.75 2.97
C HIS A 87 21.67 0.26 2.48
N PRO A 88 21.16 -0.91 2.94
CA PRO A 88 19.89 -1.49 2.47
C PRO A 88 18.66 -0.57 2.64
N PHE A 89 18.68 0.28 3.67
CA PHE A 89 17.60 1.20 4.04
C PHE A 89 17.87 2.67 3.65
N ILE A 90 18.79 2.91 2.72
CA ILE A 90 19.06 4.24 2.14
C ILE A 90 18.94 4.15 0.62
N VAL A 91 18.35 5.17 -0.01
CA VAL A 91 18.22 5.24 -1.47
C VAL A 91 19.60 5.22 -2.13
N LYS A 92 19.77 4.41 -3.17
CA LYS A 92 21.02 4.33 -3.92
C LYS A 92 21.06 5.35 -5.06
N LEU A 93 22.22 5.99 -5.25
CA LEU A 93 22.56 6.75 -6.45
C LEU A 93 23.27 5.85 -7.46
N HIS A 94 22.70 5.73 -8.65
CA HIS A 94 23.26 4.91 -9.74
C HIS A 94 24.07 5.76 -10.71
N TYR A 95 23.53 6.93 -11.06
CA TYR A 95 24.18 7.88 -11.96
C TYR A 95 23.96 9.31 -11.46
N ALA A 96 24.97 10.16 -11.64
CA ALA A 96 24.80 11.60 -11.61
C ALA A 96 25.42 12.19 -12.87
N PHE A 97 24.78 13.16 -13.48
CA PHE A 97 25.33 13.88 -14.64
C PHE A 97 24.70 15.26 -14.77
N GLN A 98 25.22 16.06 -15.70
CA GLN A 98 24.76 17.42 -15.90
C GLN A 98 24.78 17.81 -17.38
N THR A 99 23.88 18.72 -17.74
CA THR A 99 23.93 19.45 -19.00
C THR A 99 24.30 20.91 -18.72
N GLU A 100 24.35 21.74 -19.76
CA GLU A 100 24.63 23.17 -19.59
C GLU A 100 23.68 23.84 -18.58
N GLY A 101 22.38 23.54 -18.67
CA GLY A 101 21.33 24.16 -17.84
C GLY A 101 20.82 23.34 -16.65
N LYS A 102 21.19 22.06 -16.48
CA LYS A 102 20.54 21.15 -15.51
C LYS A 102 21.49 20.16 -14.83
N LEU A 103 21.06 19.64 -13.69
CA LEU A 103 21.66 18.54 -12.95
C LEU A 103 20.68 17.36 -12.91
N TYR A 104 21.22 16.14 -12.97
CA TYR A 104 20.46 14.89 -13.01
C TYR A 104 21.02 13.93 -11.97
N LEU A 105 20.14 13.38 -11.13
CA LEU A 105 20.44 12.28 -10.22
C LEU A 105 19.51 11.11 -10.55
N ILE A 106 20.09 9.94 -10.78
CA ILE A 106 19.37 8.69 -11.09
C ILE A 106 19.43 7.81 -9.85
N LEU A 107 18.27 7.62 -9.23
CA LEU A 107 18.08 6.99 -7.93
C LEU A 107 17.24 5.71 -8.06
N ASP A 108 17.22 4.89 -7.01
CA ASP A 108 16.27 3.78 -6.89
C ASP A 108 14.82 4.26 -7.15
N PHE A 109 14.08 3.51 -7.94
CA PHE A 109 12.63 3.70 -8.07
C PHE A 109 11.90 2.89 -6.99
N LEU A 110 11.38 3.59 -5.98
CA LEU A 110 10.73 2.97 -4.82
C LEU A 110 9.22 2.96 -5.01
N ARG A 111 8.71 1.81 -5.46
CA ARG A 111 7.32 1.62 -5.92
C ARG A 111 6.28 1.64 -4.79
N GLY A 112 6.69 1.39 -3.56
CA GLY A 112 5.80 1.38 -2.40
C GLY A 112 5.27 2.76 -1.99
N GLY A 113 5.76 3.84 -2.63
CA GLY A 113 5.37 5.22 -2.33
C GLY A 113 5.97 5.72 -1.02
N ASP A 114 5.53 6.90 -0.59
CA ASP A 114 5.94 7.42 0.72
C ASP A 114 5.18 6.74 1.85
N LEU A 115 5.92 6.43 2.92
CA LEU A 115 5.41 5.76 4.11
C LEU A 115 4.12 6.45 4.55
N PHE A 116 4.10 7.78 4.63
CA PHE A 116 2.99 8.59 5.11
C PHE A 116 1.69 8.52 4.30
N THR A 117 1.78 8.57 2.96
CA THR A 117 0.60 8.38 2.10
C THR A 117 -0.03 7.03 2.39
N ARG A 118 0.78 6.00 2.69
CA ARG A 118 0.26 4.73 3.21
C ARG A 118 -0.36 4.89 4.60
N LEU A 119 0.30 5.60 5.52
CA LEU A 119 -0.15 5.80 6.92
C LEU A 119 -1.47 6.56 7.04
N SER A 120 -1.75 7.42 6.06
CA SER A 120 -2.96 8.24 6.01
C SER A 120 -4.14 7.54 5.35
N LYS A 121 -3.89 6.55 4.48
CA LYS A 121 -4.93 5.77 3.81
C LYS A 121 -5.35 4.55 4.64
N GLU A 122 -4.42 3.97 5.38
CA GLU A 122 -4.69 2.82 6.23
C GLU A 122 -4.91 3.21 7.69
N VAL A 123 -6.02 2.73 8.22
CA VAL A 123 -6.51 3.05 9.55
C VAL A 123 -5.67 2.31 10.60
N MET A 124 -4.46 2.80 10.91
CA MET A 124 -3.68 2.60 12.16
C MET A 124 -2.43 1.72 12.06
N PHE A 125 -1.35 2.17 12.74
CA PHE A 125 -0.19 1.36 13.10
C PHE A 125 -0.36 0.72 14.48
N THR A 126 0.14 -0.50 14.61
CA THR A 126 0.41 -1.13 15.90
C THR A 126 1.80 -0.72 16.40
N GLU A 127 2.04 -0.82 17.71
CA GLU A 127 3.40 -0.59 18.24
C GLU A 127 4.44 -1.53 17.62
N GLU A 128 4.07 -2.75 17.22
CA GLU A 128 4.96 -3.69 16.52
C GLU A 128 5.35 -3.20 15.13
N ASP A 129 4.42 -2.61 14.37
CA ASP A 129 4.75 -2.03 13.06
C ASP A 129 5.69 -0.84 13.21
N VAL A 130 5.39 0.04 14.18
CA VAL A 130 6.24 1.20 14.47
C VAL A 130 7.63 0.73 14.90
N LYS A 131 7.71 -0.28 15.75
CA LYS A 131 8.98 -0.89 16.18
C LYS A 131 9.79 -1.41 15.00
N PHE A 132 9.16 -2.13 14.07
CA PHE A 132 9.83 -2.62 12.86
C PHE A 132 10.43 -1.47 12.04
N TYR A 133 9.62 -0.49 11.66
CA TYR A 133 10.09 0.61 10.80
C TYR A 133 11.11 1.53 11.49
N LEU A 134 10.94 1.77 12.80
CA LEU A 134 11.93 2.51 13.58
C LEU A 134 13.25 1.77 13.73
N ALA A 135 13.24 0.43 13.78
CA ALA A 135 14.47 -0.35 13.81
C ALA A 135 15.24 -0.26 12.48
N GLU A 136 14.56 -0.35 11.34
CA GLU A 136 15.20 -0.13 10.02
C GLU A 136 15.79 1.27 9.91
N LEU A 137 15.04 2.26 10.41
CA LEU A 137 15.45 3.65 10.39
C LEU A 137 16.66 3.90 11.30
N ALA A 138 16.71 3.26 12.47
CA ALA A 138 17.86 3.35 13.37
C ALA A 138 19.13 2.79 12.72
N LEU A 139 19.05 1.69 11.97
CA LEU A 139 20.19 1.15 11.20
C LEU A 139 20.66 2.12 10.11
N ALA A 140 19.74 2.75 9.39
CA ALA A 140 20.10 3.75 8.38
C ALA A 140 20.79 4.98 8.99
N LEU A 141 20.26 5.49 10.12
CA LEU A 141 20.87 6.64 10.82
C LEU A 141 22.24 6.29 11.41
N ASP A 142 22.40 5.09 11.98
CA ASP A 142 23.68 4.58 12.47
C ASP A 142 24.77 4.62 11.39
N HIS A 143 24.45 4.12 10.19
CA HIS A 143 25.37 4.15 9.06
C HIS A 143 25.77 5.57 8.67
N LEU A 144 24.82 6.51 8.59
CA LEU A 144 25.10 7.91 8.27
C LEU A 144 25.96 8.57 9.36
N HIS A 145 25.62 8.36 10.62
CA HIS A 145 26.36 8.91 11.76
C HIS A 145 27.78 8.34 11.84
N GLY A 146 27.98 7.06 11.49
CA GLY A 146 29.29 6.42 11.37
C GLY A 146 30.18 7.04 10.30
N LEU A 147 29.59 7.59 9.22
CA LEU A 147 30.27 8.37 8.20
C LEU A 147 30.42 9.87 8.56
N GLY A 148 29.95 10.28 9.74
CA GLY A 148 29.96 11.68 10.18
C GLY A 148 28.92 12.55 9.49
N ILE A 149 27.88 11.96 8.90
CA ILE A 149 26.81 12.65 8.17
C ILE A 149 25.61 12.84 9.10
N ILE A 150 25.13 14.08 9.24
CA ILE A 150 23.89 14.40 9.95
C ILE A 150 22.77 14.54 8.91
N TYR A 151 21.67 13.81 9.08
CA TYR A 151 20.61 13.74 8.08
C TYR A 151 19.74 15.01 8.05
N ARG A 152 19.28 15.48 9.21
CA ARG A 152 18.61 16.79 9.48
C ARG A 152 17.24 17.03 8.86
N ASP A 153 16.68 16.10 8.09
CA ASP A 153 15.34 16.25 7.52
C ASP A 153 14.50 14.98 7.67
N LEU A 154 14.57 14.37 8.85
CA LEU A 154 13.78 13.18 9.17
C LEU A 154 12.31 13.54 9.36
N LYS A 155 11.50 13.10 8.41
CA LYS A 155 10.05 13.27 8.35
C LYS A 155 9.43 12.14 7.49
N PRO A 156 8.14 11.84 7.66
CA PRO A 156 7.48 10.76 6.93
C PRO A 156 7.58 10.86 5.41
N GLU A 157 7.60 12.07 4.85
CA GLU A 157 7.65 12.31 3.40
C GLU A 157 8.98 11.89 2.76
N ASN A 158 10.06 11.78 3.56
CA ASN A 158 11.39 11.38 3.09
C ASN A 158 11.68 9.89 3.37
N ILE A 159 10.69 9.13 3.81
CA ILE A 159 10.80 7.69 4.05
C ILE A 159 9.90 6.99 3.03
N LEU A 160 10.51 6.33 2.06
CA LEU A 160 9.79 5.62 1.00
C LEU A 160 9.81 4.11 1.25
N LEU A 161 8.90 3.36 0.63
CA LEU A 161 8.85 1.91 0.70
C LEU A 161 9.31 1.26 -0.61
N ASP A 162 10.10 0.19 -0.52
CA ASP A 162 10.36 -0.70 -1.65
C ASP A 162 9.17 -1.65 -1.92
N GLU A 163 9.29 -2.55 -2.90
CA GLU A 163 8.18 -3.43 -3.30
C GLU A 163 7.91 -4.59 -2.32
N GLU A 164 8.89 -4.91 -1.46
CA GLU A 164 8.74 -5.83 -0.33
C GLU A 164 8.11 -5.15 0.89
N GLY A 165 8.25 -3.83 1.00
CA GLY A 165 7.70 -3.01 2.08
C GLY A 165 8.71 -2.63 3.16
N HIS A 166 10.01 -2.73 2.87
CA HIS A 166 11.07 -2.16 3.70
C HIS A 166 11.24 -0.67 3.42
N ILE A 167 11.67 0.10 4.40
CA ILE A 167 11.89 1.54 4.21
C ILE A 167 13.21 1.84 3.50
N LYS A 168 13.24 2.95 2.78
CA LYS A 168 14.47 3.64 2.41
C LYS A 168 14.35 5.15 2.66
N ILE A 169 15.38 5.71 3.29
CA ILE A 169 15.52 7.16 3.45
C ILE A 169 15.92 7.77 2.09
N THR A 170 15.28 8.89 1.74
CA THR A 170 15.58 9.68 0.54
C THR A 170 15.82 11.17 0.86
N ASP A 171 16.06 11.99 -0.17
CA ASP A 171 16.23 13.44 -0.11
C ASP A 171 17.32 13.96 0.85
N PHE A 172 18.58 13.82 0.45
CA PHE A 172 19.75 14.25 1.22
C PHE A 172 20.12 15.73 1.01
N GLY A 173 19.24 16.52 0.38
CA GLY A 173 19.47 17.93 0.05
C GLY A 173 19.71 18.85 1.26
N LEU A 174 19.33 18.40 2.46
CA LEU A 174 19.58 19.09 3.73
C LEU A 174 20.60 18.38 4.62
N SER A 175 21.16 17.24 4.20
CA SER A 175 22.18 16.54 4.98
C SER A 175 23.51 17.32 4.99
N LYS A 176 24.39 17.01 5.96
CA LYS A 176 25.69 17.66 6.06
C LYS A 176 26.71 16.80 6.79
N GLU A 177 27.92 16.76 6.25
CA GLU A 177 29.10 16.23 6.93
C GLU A 177 29.52 17.13 8.09
N ALA A 178 29.78 16.52 9.24
CA ALA A 178 30.26 17.19 10.43
C ALA A 178 31.79 17.39 10.38
N ILE A 179 32.25 18.26 9.46
CA ILE A 179 33.68 18.48 9.14
C ILE A 179 34.41 19.37 10.18
N ASP A 180 33.69 20.06 11.06
CA ASP A 180 34.29 20.99 12.04
C ASP A 180 34.92 20.26 13.23
N HIS A 181 35.92 20.86 13.91
CA HIS A 181 36.63 20.26 15.06
C HIS A 181 35.70 19.84 16.21
N ASP A 182 34.51 20.46 16.31
CA ASP A 182 33.45 20.15 17.27
C ASP A 182 32.31 19.25 16.71
N LYS A 183 32.41 18.79 15.46
CA LYS A 183 31.36 18.01 14.74
C LYS A 183 29.97 18.66 14.75
N ARG A 184 29.89 20.00 14.68
CA ARG A 184 28.63 20.76 14.77
C ARG A 184 28.19 21.36 13.44
N ALA A 185 26.88 21.40 13.24
CA ALA A 185 26.23 22.17 12.19
C ALA A 185 25.43 23.34 12.79
N TYR A 186 25.51 24.53 12.19
CA TYR A 186 24.89 25.76 12.72
C TYR A 186 23.68 26.25 11.91
N SER A 187 23.35 25.56 10.81
CA SER A 187 22.27 25.96 9.91
C SER A 187 20.90 25.71 10.52
N PHE A 188 19.99 26.69 10.43
CA PHE A 188 18.58 26.50 10.72
C PHE A 188 17.89 25.91 9.47
N CYS A 189 17.65 24.60 9.45
CA CYS A 189 17.06 23.86 8.33
C CYS A 189 16.25 22.64 8.81
N GLY A 190 15.36 22.14 7.95
CA GLY A 190 14.42 21.05 8.22
C GLY A 190 12.96 21.53 8.37
N THR A 191 12.05 20.60 8.63
CA THR A 191 10.65 20.90 8.99
C THR A 191 10.55 21.25 10.47
N ILE A 192 10.00 22.43 10.80
CA ILE A 192 10.02 23.01 12.16
C ILE A 192 9.49 22.03 13.20
N GLU A 193 8.41 21.34 12.88
CA GLU A 193 7.72 20.37 13.73
C GLU A 193 8.61 19.18 14.15
N TYR A 194 9.64 18.84 13.38
CA TYR A 194 10.61 17.76 13.66
C TYR A 194 11.95 18.27 14.20
N MET A 195 12.15 19.60 14.27
CA MET A 195 13.43 20.17 14.70
C MET A 195 13.67 19.98 16.20
N ALA A 196 14.90 19.62 16.55
CA ALA A 196 15.35 19.56 17.93
C ALA A 196 15.47 20.97 18.58
N PRO A 197 15.34 21.09 19.91
CA PRO A 197 15.42 22.37 20.63
C PRO A 197 16.72 23.15 20.36
N GLU A 198 17.85 22.45 20.21
CA GLU A 198 19.16 23.05 19.90
C GLU A 198 19.23 23.65 18.48
N VAL A 199 18.51 23.07 17.52
CA VAL A 199 18.37 23.57 16.14
C VAL A 199 17.50 24.83 16.17
N VAL A 200 16.38 24.78 16.89
CA VAL A 200 15.46 25.93 17.04
C VAL A 200 16.17 27.13 17.69
N ASN A 201 16.99 26.87 18.72
CA ASN A 201 17.79 27.89 19.41
C ASN A 201 19.06 28.33 18.66
N ARG A 202 19.38 27.74 17.50
CA ARG A 202 20.57 28.06 16.68
C ARG A 202 21.90 27.92 17.45
N ARG A 203 21.99 27.00 18.42
CA ARG A 203 23.19 26.81 19.27
C ARG A 203 24.25 25.90 18.65
N GLY A 204 24.05 25.50 17.40
CA GLY A 204 24.76 24.37 16.80
C GLY A 204 24.11 23.04 17.18
N HIS A 205 24.14 22.07 16.28
CA HIS A 205 23.58 20.72 16.47
C HIS A 205 24.53 19.65 15.95
N THR A 206 24.39 18.45 16.51
CA THR A 206 25.14 17.25 16.12
C THR A 206 24.15 16.18 15.62
N GLN A 207 24.63 14.96 15.41
CA GLN A 207 23.80 13.78 15.12
C GLN A 207 22.66 13.55 16.14
N SER A 208 22.80 14.06 17.37
CA SER A 208 21.73 14.00 18.40
C SER A 208 20.41 14.61 17.94
N ALA A 209 20.44 15.57 17.00
CA ALA A 209 19.23 16.19 16.46
C ALA A 209 18.37 15.20 15.67
N ASP A 210 18.99 14.23 14.97
CA ASP A 210 18.25 13.21 14.23
C ASP A 210 17.48 12.29 15.19
N TRP A 211 18.02 12.00 16.39
CA TRP A 211 17.31 11.22 17.41
C TRP A 211 16.10 11.95 18.02
N TRP A 212 16.11 13.29 18.04
CA TRP A 212 14.90 14.04 18.38
C TRP A 212 13.84 13.87 17.30
N SER A 213 14.22 14.05 16.03
CA SER A 213 13.30 13.87 14.90
C SER A 213 12.78 12.43 14.81
N PHE A 214 13.60 11.44 15.18
CA PHE A 214 13.22 10.04 15.33
C PHE A 214 12.13 9.86 16.40
N GLY A 215 12.26 10.56 17.53
CA GLY A 215 11.22 10.60 18.57
C GLY A 215 9.93 11.30 18.12
N VAL A 216 10.03 12.38 17.33
CA VAL A 216 8.86 13.05 16.72
C VAL A 216 8.14 12.10 15.77
N LEU A 217 8.89 11.41 14.90
CA LEU A 217 8.35 10.42 13.98
C LEU A 217 7.70 9.26 14.72
N MET A 218 8.36 8.69 15.73
CA MET A 218 7.79 7.65 16.60
C MET A 218 6.47 8.11 17.22
N PHE A 219 6.44 9.30 17.81
CA PHE A 219 5.23 9.84 18.42
C PHE A 219 4.11 10.02 17.40
N GLU A 220 4.42 10.53 16.21
CA GLU A 220 3.43 10.70 15.16
C GLU A 220 2.92 9.37 14.62
N MET A 221 3.78 8.37 14.41
CA MET A 221 3.36 7.04 13.98
C MET A 221 2.48 6.35 15.04
N LEU A 222 2.78 6.56 16.32
CA LEU A 222 2.04 5.98 17.44
C LEU A 222 0.73 6.70 17.75
N THR A 223 0.56 7.98 17.38
CA THR A 223 -0.59 8.82 17.83
C THR A 223 -1.34 9.54 16.70
N GLY A 224 -0.77 9.55 15.51
CA GLY A 224 -1.17 10.38 14.35
C GLY A 224 -1.00 11.88 14.51
N SER A 225 -0.53 12.34 15.65
CA SER A 225 -0.45 13.76 15.97
C SER A 225 0.99 14.12 16.24
N LEU A 226 1.36 15.37 15.98
CA LEU A 226 2.69 15.85 16.33
C LEU A 226 2.77 16.14 17.84
N PRO A 227 3.90 15.85 18.50
CA PRO A 227 4.06 16.08 19.94
C PRO A 227 4.08 17.57 20.30
N PHE A 228 4.57 18.42 19.40
CA PHE A 228 4.67 19.86 19.58
C PHE A 228 4.19 20.58 18.31
N GLN A 229 2.98 21.11 18.33
CA GLN A 229 2.43 21.88 17.22
C GLN A 229 1.51 22.99 17.73
N GLY A 230 1.80 24.23 17.32
CA GLY A 230 0.98 25.41 17.59
C GLY A 230 0.22 25.88 16.35
N LYS A 231 -0.56 26.96 16.51
CA LYS A 231 -1.33 27.58 15.40
C LYS A 231 -0.42 28.23 14.35
N ASP A 232 0.78 28.62 14.76
CA ASP A 232 1.78 29.27 13.91
C ASP A 232 3.20 28.80 14.26
N ARG A 233 4.17 29.18 13.41
CA ARG A 233 5.57 28.78 13.56
C ARG A 233 6.18 29.22 14.89
N LYS A 234 5.81 30.41 15.39
CA LYS A 234 6.38 30.97 16.62
C LYS A 234 5.87 30.21 17.83
N GLU A 235 4.59 29.86 17.86
CA GLU A 235 4.00 29.01 18.89
C GLU A 235 4.58 27.59 18.86
N THR A 236 4.70 26.96 17.68
CA THR A 236 5.35 25.65 17.54
C THR A 236 6.78 25.65 18.09
N MET A 237 7.59 26.66 17.73
CA MET A 237 8.94 26.81 18.29
C MET A 237 8.91 26.96 19.81
N ALA A 238 7.99 27.76 20.36
CA ALA A 238 7.86 27.92 21.82
C ALA A 238 7.50 26.60 22.52
N LEU A 239 6.63 25.79 21.91
CA LEU A 239 6.25 24.47 22.43
C LEU A 239 7.45 23.51 22.42
N ILE A 240 8.18 23.41 21.31
CA ILE A 240 9.41 22.59 21.22
C ILE A 240 10.37 22.96 22.35
N LEU A 241 10.58 24.26 22.58
CA LEU A 241 11.53 24.74 23.58
C LEU A 241 11.06 24.53 25.03
N LYS A 242 9.77 24.63 25.33
CA LYS A 242 9.29 24.75 26.73
C LYS A 242 8.20 23.77 27.16
N ALA A 243 7.39 23.23 26.25
CA ALA A 243 6.23 22.43 26.61
C ALA A 243 6.62 21.07 27.22
N LYS A 244 5.86 20.61 28.22
CA LYS A 244 5.99 19.22 28.66
C LYS A 244 5.38 18.30 27.60
N LEU A 245 6.01 17.16 27.36
CA LEU A 245 5.45 16.14 26.48
C LEU A 245 4.19 15.57 27.13
N GLY A 246 3.04 15.70 26.46
CA GLY A 246 1.81 15.03 26.87
C GLY A 246 1.92 13.54 26.53
N MET A 247 2.19 12.70 27.53
CA MET A 247 2.36 11.27 27.32
C MET A 247 1.00 10.57 27.20
N PRO A 248 0.68 9.93 26.06
CA PRO A 248 -0.56 9.18 25.94
C PRO A 248 -0.53 7.94 26.83
N GLN A 249 -1.57 7.79 27.67
CA GLN A 249 -1.67 6.69 28.64
C GLN A 249 -1.93 5.33 27.99
N PHE A 250 -2.37 5.35 26.73
CA PHE A 250 -2.68 4.16 25.96
C PHE A 250 -1.43 3.51 25.37
N LEU A 251 -0.25 4.12 25.43
CA LEU A 251 1.00 3.50 24.95
C LEU A 251 1.59 2.56 25.98
N SER A 252 2.30 1.51 25.53
CA SER A 252 3.05 0.62 26.40
C SER A 252 4.08 1.37 27.26
N ILE A 253 4.45 0.79 28.40
CA ILE A 253 5.44 1.39 29.31
C ILE A 253 6.78 1.55 28.58
N GLU A 254 7.11 0.59 27.71
CA GLU A 254 8.29 0.55 26.86
C GLU A 254 8.27 1.69 25.85
N ALA A 255 7.18 1.88 25.10
CA ALA A 255 7.04 2.99 24.15
C ALA A 255 7.13 4.35 24.84
N GLN A 256 6.43 4.51 25.97
CA GLN A 256 6.49 5.74 26.76
C GLN A 256 7.91 6.00 27.31
N SER A 257 8.62 4.95 27.73
CA SER A 257 10.00 5.05 28.22
C SER A 257 10.94 5.53 27.12
N LEU A 258 10.84 4.95 25.91
CA LEU A 258 11.65 5.35 24.76
C LEU A 258 11.41 6.81 24.38
N LEU A 259 10.15 7.23 24.29
CA LEU A 259 9.77 8.63 24.01
C LEU A 259 10.34 9.59 25.05
N ARG A 260 10.30 9.25 26.34
CA ARG A 260 10.90 10.08 27.42
C ARG A 260 12.42 10.22 27.25
N ALA A 261 13.10 9.19 26.76
CA ALA A 261 14.54 9.17 26.56
C ALA A 261 14.96 9.96 25.31
N LEU A 262 14.17 9.90 24.24
CA LEU A 262 14.39 10.65 22.99
C LEU A 262 14.06 12.15 23.13
N PHE A 263 13.04 12.51 23.91
CA PHE A 263 12.63 13.91 24.11
C PHE A 263 13.39 14.65 25.22
N LYS A 264 14.62 14.23 25.54
CA LYS A 264 15.52 15.00 26.40
C LYS A 264 15.98 16.26 25.65
N ARG A 265 15.66 17.43 26.22
CA ARG A 265 15.97 18.74 25.63
C ARG A 265 17.46 19.03 25.58
N ASN A 266 18.20 18.59 26.60
CA ASN A 266 19.65 18.64 26.55
C ASN A 266 20.14 17.50 25.64
N PRO A 267 20.78 17.80 24.49
CA PRO A 267 21.20 16.78 23.54
C PRO A 267 22.14 15.74 24.15
N SER A 268 23.00 16.11 25.11
CA SER A 268 23.94 15.19 25.76
C SER A 268 23.28 14.13 26.63
N ASN A 269 22.03 14.37 27.06
CA ASN A 269 21.26 13.43 27.88
C ASN A 269 20.28 12.60 27.04
N ARG A 270 20.25 12.82 25.72
CA ARG A 270 19.32 12.17 24.80
C ARG A 270 19.82 10.79 24.44
N LEU A 271 18.92 9.80 24.44
CA LEU A 271 19.25 8.44 24.02
C LEU A 271 19.83 8.46 22.60
N GLY A 272 20.95 7.76 22.39
CA GLY A 272 21.66 7.74 21.11
C GLY A 272 22.72 8.84 20.94
N ALA A 273 22.86 9.76 21.90
CA ALA A 273 23.87 10.81 21.88
C ALA A 273 25.14 10.47 22.71
N GLY A 274 25.11 9.38 23.48
CA GLY A 274 26.23 8.91 24.27
C GLY A 274 27.34 8.26 23.43
N PHE A 275 28.39 7.78 24.11
CA PHE A 275 29.54 7.11 23.46
C PHE A 275 29.13 5.85 22.70
N ASP A 276 28.15 5.12 23.22
CA ASP A 276 27.60 3.91 22.62
C ASP A 276 26.66 4.20 21.43
N GLY A 277 26.33 5.47 21.17
CA GLY A 277 25.54 5.88 20.01
C GLY A 277 24.24 5.09 19.87
N VAL A 278 23.98 4.55 18.67
CA VAL A 278 22.75 3.79 18.39
C VAL A 278 22.61 2.54 19.27
N GLU A 279 23.68 1.98 19.83
CA GLU A 279 23.59 0.75 20.63
C GLU A 279 22.74 0.95 21.88
N GLU A 280 22.66 2.18 22.40
CA GLU A 280 21.70 2.54 23.46
C GLU A 280 20.24 2.37 23.02
N ILE A 281 19.95 2.70 21.75
CA ILE A 281 18.63 2.54 21.14
C ILE A 281 18.36 1.06 20.89
N LYS A 282 19.33 0.32 20.34
CA LYS A 282 19.18 -1.11 20.04
C LYS A 282 18.90 -1.95 21.29
N ARG A 283 19.47 -1.58 22.44
CA ARG A 283 19.26 -2.23 23.75
C ARG A 283 17.99 -1.81 24.47
N HIS A 284 17.28 -0.77 24.01
CA HIS A 284 16.08 -0.30 24.70
C HIS A 284 14.99 -1.38 24.69
N PRO A 285 14.26 -1.63 25.82
CA PRO A 285 13.25 -2.71 25.91
C PRO A 285 12.18 -2.70 24.82
N PHE A 286 11.86 -1.52 24.27
CA PHE A 286 10.95 -1.39 23.12
C PHE A 286 11.39 -2.24 21.91
N PHE A 287 12.69 -2.44 21.68
CA PHE A 287 13.22 -3.21 20.55
C PHE A 287 13.64 -4.65 20.89
N VAL A 288 13.27 -5.16 22.07
CA VAL A 288 13.74 -6.48 22.56
C VAL A 288 13.41 -7.64 21.62
N THR A 289 12.35 -7.53 20.83
CA THR A 289 11.91 -8.57 19.88
C THR A 289 12.60 -8.50 18.52
N ILE A 290 13.42 -7.49 18.26
CA ILE A 290 14.08 -7.27 16.97
C ILE A 290 15.44 -7.97 16.93
N ASP A 291 15.61 -8.87 15.96
CA ASP A 291 16.92 -9.38 15.56
C ASP A 291 17.54 -8.40 14.54
N TRP A 292 18.42 -7.52 15.02
CA TRP A 292 19.04 -6.46 14.23
C TRP A 292 19.85 -6.97 13.02
N ASN A 293 20.46 -8.14 13.14
CA ASN A 293 21.27 -8.73 12.07
C ASN A 293 20.38 -9.28 10.96
N LYS A 294 19.30 -9.99 11.32
CA LYS A 294 18.29 -10.43 10.34
C LYS A 294 17.59 -9.25 9.71
N LEU A 295 17.29 -8.20 10.49
CA LEU A 295 16.69 -6.98 9.97
C LEU A 295 17.58 -6.32 8.92
N TYR A 296 18.88 -6.12 9.21
CA TYR A 296 19.84 -5.55 8.28
C TYR A 296 19.92 -6.34 6.95
N ARG A 297 19.82 -7.68 7.02
CA ARG A 297 19.81 -8.56 5.83
C ARG A 297 18.43 -8.67 5.15
N LYS A 298 17.42 -7.92 5.62
CA LYS A 298 16.02 -8.00 5.15
C LYS A 298 15.39 -9.40 5.28
N GLU A 299 15.81 -10.17 6.28
CA GLU A 299 15.27 -11.52 6.56
C GLU A 299 14.02 -11.50 7.46
N ILE A 300 13.67 -10.33 8.02
CA ILE A 300 12.44 -10.13 8.78
C ILE A 300 11.37 -9.59 7.83
N LYS A 301 10.26 -10.31 7.70
CA LYS A 301 9.13 -9.91 6.84
C LYS A 301 8.54 -8.57 7.30
N PRO A 302 8.42 -7.56 6.40
CA PRO A 302 7.76 -6.31 6.72
C PRO A 302 6.29 -6.51 7.17
N PRO A 303 5.78 -5.64 8.06
CA PRO A 303 4.39 -5.69 8.51
C PRO A 303 3.40 -5.41 7.36
N PHE A 304 3.86 -4.70 6.34
CA PHE A 304 3.10 -4.34 5.16
C PHE A 304 3.93 -4.57 3.91
N LYS A 305 3.35 -5.24 2.91
CA LYS A 305 3.93 -5.41 1.58
C LYS A 305 3.07 -4.66 0.55
N PRO A 306 3.57 -3.61 -0.13
CA PRO A 306 2.80 -2.86 -1.12
C PRO A 306 2.20 -3.75 -2.20
N ALA A 307 0.94 -3.52 -2.57
CA ALA A 307 0.37 -4.12 -3.77
C ALA A 307 1.04 -3.49 -4.99
N VAL A 308 1.81 -4.29 -5.72
CA VAL A 308 2.55 -3.85 -6.91
C VAL A 308 2.00 -4.57 -8.14
N GLY A 309 1.56 -3.80 -9.14
CA GLY A 309 1.17 -4.31 -10.46
C GLY A 309 2.35 -4.40 -11.41
N ARG A 310 2.20 -3.90 -12.63
CA ARG A 310 3.26 -3.76 -13.65
C ARG A 310 4.46 -2.99 -13.09
N PRO A 311 5.71 -3.30 -13.51
CA PRO A 311 6.91 -2.62 -13.02
C PRO A 311 6.83 -1.08 -13.07
N GLU A 312 6.11 -0.52 -14.03
CA GLU A 312 5.94 0.92 -14.29
C GLU A 312 4.74 1.56 -13.59
N ASP A 313 3.97 0.76 -12.85
CA ASP A 313 2.78 1.24 -12.17
C ASP A 313 3.16 2.20 -11.06
N THR A 314 2.37 3.27 -10.98
CA THR A 314 2.58 4.39 -10.08
C THR A 314 1.36 4.60 -9.18
N PHE A 315 0.61 3.53 -8.86
CA PHE A 315 -0.61 3.59 -8.05
C PHE A 315 -0.42 4.27 -6.69
N HIS A 316 0.80 4.22 -6.16
CA HIS A 316 1.16 4.81 -4.87
C HIS A 316 1.69 6.24 -4.97
N PHE A 317 1.73 6.83 -6.17
CA PHE A 317 2.14 8.21 -6.41
C PHE A 317 0.93 9.12 -6.63
N ASP A 318 1.09 10.41 -6.38
CA ASP A 318 0.00 11.39 -6.47
C ASP A 318 -0.47 11.54 -7.94
N PRO A 319 -1.77 11.28 -8.23
CA PRO A 319 -2.33 11.43 -9.57
C PRO A 319 -2.12 12.82 -10.19
N GLU A 320 -2.03 13.87 -9.36
CA GLU A 320 -1.75 15.23 -9.82
C GLU A 320 -0.44 15.30 -10.64
N PHE A 321 0.53 14.45 -10.31
CA PHE A 321 1.80 14.36 -11.03
C PHE A 321 1.76 13.27 -12.10
N THR A 322 1.29 12.06 -11.79
CA THR A 322 1.38 10.92 -12.71
C THR A 322 0.52 11.08 -13.96
N SER A 323 -0.53 11.91 -13.91
CA SER A 323 -1.38 12.24 -15.07
C SER A 323 -0.79 13.32 -15.99
N ARG A 324 0.35 13.93 -15.63
CA ARG A 324 1.00 14.96 -16.46
C ARG A 324 1.87 14.32 -17.54
N THR A 325 1.89 14.92 -18.73
CA THR A 325 2.81 14.50 -19.80
C THR A 325 4.27 14.64 -19.32
N PRO A 326 5.07 13.56 -19.37
CA PRO A 326 6.46 13.58 -18.92
C PRO A 326 7.31 14.38 -19.91
N THR A 327 7.49 15.67 -19.64
CA THR A 327 8.27 16.58 -20.48
C THR A 327 9.40 17.23 -19.68
N ASP A 328 10.64 17.03 -20.13
CA ASP A 328 11.82 17.72 -19.60
C ASP A 328 12.09 19.02 -20.38
N SER A 329 11.44 20.12 -19.98
CA SER A 329 11.55 21.42 -20.67
C SER A 329 13.00 21.96 -20.68
N PRO A 330 13.49 22.61 -21.75
CA PRO A 330 14.86 23.13 -21.83
C PRO A 330 15.26 24.00 -20.63
N GLY A 331 16.52 23.90 -20.20
CA GLY A 331 17.06 24.67 -19.07
C GLY A 331 18.02 25.74 -19.58
N VAL A 332 17.85 26.98 -19.12
CA VAL A 332 18.76 28.09 -19.46
C VAL A 332 20.11 27.88 -18.75
N PRO A 333 21.26 28.10 -19.42
CA PRO A 333 22.58 28.05 -18.80
C PRO A 333 22.68 29.03 -17.62
N PRO A 334 23.31 28.66 -16.50
CA PRO A 334 23.59 29.61 -15.42
C PRO A 334 24.78 30.53 -15.78
N SER A 335 24.97 31.62 -15.03
CA SER A 335 26.12 32.53 -15.22
C SER A 335 27.48 31.81 -15.09
N ALA A 336 28.54 32.31 -15.73
CA ALA A 336 29.86 31.65 -15.79
C ALA A 336 30.41 31.19 -14.40
N ASN A 337 30.25 32.01 -13.36
CA ASN A 337 30.66 31.66 -11.99
C ASN A 337 29.92 30.44 -11.40
N ALA A 338 28.74 30.11 -11.91
CA ALA A 338 27.94 28.97 -11.49
C ALA A 338 28.43 27.63 -12.08
N HIS A 339 29.07 27.66 -13.26
CA HIS A 339 29.54 26.46 -13.94
C HIS A 339 30.71 25.80 -13.18
N HIS A 340 31.60 26.60 -12.60
CA HIS A 340 32.76 26.09 -11.86
C HIS A 340 32.37 25.25 -10.63
N LEU A 341 31.28 25.60 -9.94
CA LEU A 341 30.85 24.91 -8.72
C LEU A 341 30.48 23.44 -8.96
N PHE A 342 29.97 23.11 -10.15
CA PHE A 342 29.51 21.76 -10.51
C PHE A 342 30.56 20.95 -11.28
N ARG A 343 31.83 21.38 -11.35
CA ARG A 343 32.92 20.52 -11.83
C ARG A 343 32.98 19.23 -10.98
N GLY A 344 33.11 18.08 -11.64
CA GLY A 344 33.12 16.76 -11.00
C GLY A 344 31.77 16.22 -10.53
N PHE A 345 30.64 16.76 -11.03
CA PHE A 345 29.31 16.27 -10.67
C PHE A 345 28.97 14.89 -11.27
N SER A 346 29.60 14.52 -12.39
CA SER A 346 29.31 13.26 -13.07
C SER A 346 29.79 12.06 -12.26
N PHE A 347 28.94 11.03 -12.12
CA PHE A 347 29.18 9.82 -11.34
C PHE A 347 28.47 8.61 -11.98
N VAL A 348 29.11 7.44 -11.92
CA VAL A 348 28.54 6.14 -12.29
C VAL A 348 28.91 5.14 -11.19
N ALA A 349 27.92 4.48 -10.59
CA ALA A 349 28.15 3.54 -9.49
C ALA A 349 28.97 2.32 -9.94
N SER A 350 29.97 1.93 -9.15
CA SER A 350 30.93 0.85 -9.49
C SER A 350 30.31 -0.55 -9.53
N ASN A 351 29.20 -0.77 -8.81
CA ASN A 351 28.56 -2.08 -8.64
C ASN A 351 27.80 -2.55 -9.89
N LEU A 352 27.74 -1.72 -10.93
CA LEU A 352 27.21 -2.09 -12.25
C LEU A 352 28.24 -2.85 -13.11
N VAL A 353 29.46 -3.09 -12.59
CA VAL A 353 30.65 -3.44 -13.37
C VAL A 353 31.44 -4.66 -12.83
N GLN A 354 30.91 -5.48 -11.90
CA GLN A 354 31.52 -6.78 -11.56
C GLN A 354 30.52 -7.95 -11.68
N GLU A 355 31.05 -9.04 -12.23
CA GLU A 355 30.48 -10.34 -12.67
C GLU A 355 29.41 -10.99 -11.76
N PRO A 356 28.62 -11.95 -12.31
CA PRO A 356 27.26 -12.22 -11.86
C PRO A 356 27.26 -12.78 -10.44
N ALA A 357 26.98 -11.91 -9.47
CA ALA A 357 26.48 -12.37 -8.19
C ALA A 357 25.27 -13.24 -8.50
N GLN A 358 25.33 -14.49 -8.03
CA GLN A 358 24.25 -15.46 -8.09
C GLN A 358 22.98 -14.76 -7.62
N GLN A 359 22.19 -14.28 -8.58
CA GLN A 359 20.78 -14.10 -8.36
C GLN A 359 20.31 -15.50 -8.04
N ASP A 360 20.11 -15.78 -6.76
CA ASP A 360 19.09 -16.72 -6.36
C ASP A 360 17.80 -16.19 -6.97
N VAL A 361 17.60 -16.54 -8.23
CA VAL A 361 16.32 -16.59 -8.87
C VAL A 361 15.60 -17.71 -8.13
N HIS A 362 15.09 -17.39 -6.93
CA HIS A 362 13.83 -17.94 -6.54
C HIS A 362 12.88 -17.57 -7.68
N LYS A 363 12.75 -18.50 -8.62
CA LYS A 363 11.69 -18.56 -9.60
C LYS A 363 10.40 -18.54 -8.81
N ILE A 364 9.93 -17.34 -8.50
CA ILE A 364 8.52 -17.12 -8.28
C ILE A 364 7.92 -17.45 -9.62
N THR A 365 7.19 -18.56 -9.67
CA THR A 365 6.49 -19.05 -10.85
C THR A 365 5.35 -18.07 -11.16
N VAL A 366 5.68 -16.87 -11.64
CA VAL A 366 4.71 -15.96 -12.24
C VAL A 366 4.39 -16.58 -13.60
N HIS A 367 3.14 -17.00 -13.79
CA HIS A 367 2.71 -17.73 -14.98
C HIS A 367 3.12 -16.96 -16.26
N PRO A 368 3.70 -17.61 -17.29
CA PRO A 368 4.19 -16.98 -18.52
C PRO A 368 3.19 -16.11 -19.29
N ILE A 369 1.90 -16.27 -18.98
CA ILE A 369 0.78 -15.59 -19.65
C ILE A 369 0.65 -14.13 -19.18
N VAL A 370 1.12 -13.81 -17.96
CA VAL A 370 1.16 -12.41 -17.50
C VAL A 370 2.12 -11.68 -18.45
N GLN A 371 3.42 -12.00 -18.48
CA GLN A 371 4.41 -11.32 -19.34
C GLN A 371 4.05 -11.12 -20.83
N GLN A 372 3.25 -12.00 -21.45
CA GLN A 372 2.90 -11.92 -22.88
C GLN A 372 1.85 -10.84 -23.26
N LEU A 373 1.13 -10.26 -22.30
CA LEU A 373 0.14 -9.19 -22.56
C LEU A 373 0.74 -7.76 -22.44
N HIS A 374 1.99 -7.63 -21.97
CA HIS A 374 2.57 -6.38 -21.43
C HIS A 374 3.33 -5.52 -22.45
N GLY A 375 2.66 -5.06 -23.51
CA GLY A 375 3.22 -4.04 -24.41
C GLY A 375 3.28 -2.62 -23.79
N ASN A 376 3.82 -1.65 -24.54
CA ASN A 376 3.88 -0.20 -24.19
C ASN A 376 2.51 0.52 -24.19
N ASN A 377 1.41 -0.21 -23.96
CA ASN A 377 0.06 0.33 -24.05
C ASN A 377 -0.23 1.23 -22.84
N ILE A 378 -0.32 2.55 -23.07
CA ILE A 378 -0.53 3.58 -22.05
C ILE A 378 -2.02 3.72 -21.75
N HIS A 379 -2.88 3.63 -22.78
CA HIS A 379 -4.33 3.66 -22.64
C HIS A 379 -4.92 2.27 -22.79
N PHE A 380 -6.06 2.03 -22.13
CA PHE A 380 -6.81 0.78 -22.24
C PHE A 380 -7.12 0.43 -23.70
N THR A 381 -7.55 1.41 -24.49
CA THR A 381 -7.89 1.26 -25.91
C THR A 381 -6.70 0.95 -26.80
N ASP A 382 -5.47 1.11 -26.33
CA ASP A 382 -4.28 0.76 -27.11
C ASP A 382 -4.11 -0.77 -27.15
N GLY A 383 -4.38 -1.45 -26.03
CA GLY A 383 -4.22 -2.89 -25.89
C GLY A 383 -5.50 -3.71 -26.07
N TYR A 384 -6.67 -3.12 -25.81
CA TYR A 384 -7.94 -3.86 -25.74
C TYR A 384 -9.02 -3.27 -26.64
N GLU A 385 -9.88 -4.15 -27.15
CA GLU A 385 -11.12 -3.80 -27.85
C GLU A 385 -12.32 -4.16 -26.97
N ILE A 386 -13.20 -3.20 -26.72
CA ILE A 386 -14.43 -3.39 -25.94
C ILE A 386 -15.49 -4.08 -26.81
N LYS A 387 -16.23 -5.02 -26.23
CA LYS A 387 -17.36 -5.72 -26.84
C LYS A 387 -18.65 -5.45 -26.05
N GLU A 388 -19.54 -6.44 -25.92
CA GLU A 388 -20.83 -6.31 -25.25
C GLU A 388 -20.76 -6.17 -23.73
N ASP A 389 -21.86 -5.69 -23.15
CA ASP A 389 -22.08 -5.67 -21.71
C ASP A 389 -22.28 -7.10 -21.19
N ILE A 390 -21.53 -7.45 -20.14
CA ILE A 390 -21.65 -8.75 -19.46
C ILE A 390 -22.15 -8.60 -18.01
N GLY A 391 -22.23 -7.36 -17.50
CA GLY A 391 -22.83 -7.07 -16.20
C GLY A 391 -22.91 -5.58 -15.92
N ILE A 392 -23.94 -5.15 -15.20
CA ILE A 392 -24.14 -3.75 -14.79
C ILE A 392 -24.25 -3.70 -13.27
N GLY A 393 -23.31 -3.00 -12.62
CA GLY A 393 -23.34 -2.69 -11.20
C GLY A 393 -23.81 -1.25 -10.95
N SER A 394 -24.03 -0.89 -9.69
CA SER A 394 -24.52 0.46 -9.32
C SER A 394 -23.52 1.59 -9.61
N TYR A 395 -22.23 1.27 -9.65
CA TYR A 395 -21.11 2.22 -9.80
C TYR A 395 -20.09 1.80 -10.87
N SER A 396 -20.33 0.68 -11.57
CA SER A 396 -19.41 0.12 -12.56
C SER A 396 -20.15 -0.65 -13.64
N VAL A 397 -19.57 -0.72 -14.83
CA VAL A 397 -20.07 -1.56 -15.94
C VAL A 397 -19.02 -2.61 -16.28
N CYS A 398 -19.41 -3.87 -16.33
CA CYS A 398 -18.58 -4.98 -16.77
C CYS A 398 -18.87 -5.28 -18.23
N LYS A 399 -17.83 -5.27 -19.06
CA LYS A 399 -17.89 -5.57 -20.50
C LYS A 399 -16.97 -6.71 -20.84
N ARG A 400 -17.29 -7.48 -21.88
CA ARG A 400 -16.29 -8.35 -22.51
C ARG A 400 -15.30 -7.48 -23.28
N CYS A 401 -14.03 -7.82 -23.25
CA CYS A 401 -13.01 -7.19 -24.08
C CYS A 401 -12.07 -8.24 -24.68
N VAL A 402 -11.40 -7.87 -25.77
CA VAL A 402 -10.43 -8.73 -26.46
C VAL A 402 -9.09 -8.02 -26.49
N HIS A 403 -8.03 -8.70 -26.05
CA HIS A 403 -6.68 -8.17 -26.17
C HIS A 403 -6.23 -8.22 -27.63
N LYS A 404 -5.87 -7.06 -28.20
CA LYS A 404 -5.65 -6.90 -29.64
C LYS A 404 -4.50 -7.74 -30.19
N ALA A 405 -3.45 -7.96 -29.39
CA ALA A 405 -2.26 -8.67 -29.87
C ALA A 405 -2.37 -10.20 -29.76
N THR A 406 -3.11 -10.71 -28.77
CA THR A 406 -3.21 -12.16 -28.49
C THR A 406 -4.58 -12.73 -28.83
N GLU A 407 -5.52 -11.89 -29.25
CA GLU A 407 -6.95 -12.22 -29.48
C GLU A 407 -7.63 -12.89 -28.28
N THR A 408 -7.03 -12.79 -27.10
CA THR A 408 -7.53 -13.44 -25.89
C THR A 408 -8.66 -12.62 -25.29
N GLU A 409 -9.74 -13.28 -24.90
CA GLU A 409 -10.92 -12.63 -24.33
C GLU A 409 -10.80 -12.48 -22.80
N PHE A 410 -11.24 -11.33 -22.31
CA PHE A 410 -11.23 -10.94 -20.91
C PHE A 410 -12.56 -10.25 -20.53
N ALA A 411 -12.75 -10.04 -19.24
CA ALA A 411 -13.75 -9.13 -18.71
C ALA A 411 -13.06 -7.81 -18.31
N VAL A 412 -13.67 -6.67 -18.60
CA VAL A 412 -13.22 -5.37 -18.07
C VAL A 412 -14.32 -4.75 -17.22
N LYS A 413 -14.01 -4.46 -15.96
CA LYS A 413 -14.86 -3.67 -15.06
C LYS A 413 -14.43 -2.21 -15.14
N ILE A 414 -15.34 -1.37 -15.63
CA ILE A 414 -15.13 0.06 -15.83
C ILE A 414 -15.79 0.81 -14.67
N ILE A 415 -14.98 1.49 -13.86
CA ILE A 415 -15.40 2.15 -12.63
C ILE A 415 -15.27 3.66 -12.79
N ASP A 416 -16.34 4.40 -12.47
CA ASP A 416 -16.34 5.86 -12.46
C ASP A 416 -15.77 6.39 -11.14
N LYS A 417 -14.61 7.05 -11.19
CA LYS A 417 -13.89 7.55 -10.01
C LYS A 417 -14.67 8.61 -9.24
N SER A 418 -15.59 9.32 -9.90
CA SER A 418 -16.45 10.30 -9.23
C SER A 418 -17.49 9.65 -8.32
N LYS A 419 -17.82 8.37 -8.57
CA LYS A 419 -18.82 7.62 -7.82
C LYS A 419 -18.19 6.70 -6.77
N ARG A 420 -17.00 6.15 -7.05
CA ARG A 420 -16.31 5.21 -6.16
C ARG A 420 -14.80 5.24 -6.39
N ASP A 421 -14.05 5.23 -5.28
CA ASP A 421 -12.61 4.96 -5.30
C ASP A 421 -12.34 3.44 -5.37
N PRO A 422 -11.72 2.93 -6.44
CA PRO A 422 -11.43 1.50 -6.61
C PRO A 422 -10.09 1.07 -6.01
N SER A 423 -9.33 1.96 -5.37
CA SER A 423 -7.95 1.68 -4.92
C SER A 423 -7.86 0.45 -4.01
N GLU A 424 -8.79 0.29 -3.06
CA GLU A 424 -8.82 -0.86 -2.14
C GLU A 424 -9.12 -2.18 -2.88
N GLU A 425 -10.06 -2.16 -3.83
CA GLU A 425 -10.43 -3.33 -4.64
C GLU A 425 -9.24 -3.80 -5.47
N ILE A 426 -8.54 -2.87 -6.14
CA ILE A 426 -7.33 -3.16 -6.91
C ILE A 426 -6.26 -3.79 -6.04
N GLU A 427 -6.03 -3.21 -4.86
CA GLU A 427 -5.01 -3.70 -3.94
C GLU A 427 -5.31 -5.12 -3.44
N ILE A 428 -6.54 -5.39 -3.03
CA ILE A 428 -6.95 -6.72 -2.58
C ILE A 428 -6.79 -7.74 -3.73
N LEU A 429 -7.20 -7.39 -4.94
CA LEU A 429 -7.09 -8.28 -6.10
C LEU A 429 -5.63 -8.51 -6.53
N LEU A 430 -4.78 -7.49 -6.52
CA LEU A 430 -3.35 -7.63 -6.80
C LEU A 430 -2.66 -8.52 -5.76
N ARG A 431 -3.05 -8.42 -4.49
CA ARG A 431 -2.41 -9.17 -3.39
C ARG A 431 -2.90 -10.61 -3.29
N TYR A 432 -4.20 -10.85 -3.45
CA TYR A 432 -4.83 -12.14 -3.16
C TYR A 432 -5.42 -12.85 -4.38
N GLY A 433 -5.48 -12.21 -5.55
CA GLY A 433 -6.03 -12.78 -6.79
C GLY A 433 -5.23 -13.95 -7.37
N GLN A 434 -4.11 -14.34 -6.76
CA GLN A 434 -3.39 -15.57 -7.10
C GLN A 434 -4.05 -16.83 -6.50
N HIS A 435 -4.92 -16.67 -5.50
CA HIS A 435 -5.66 -17.79 -4.94
C HIS A 435 -6.58 -18.38 -6.02
N PRO A 436 -6.62 -19.71 -6.22
CA PRO A 436 -7.32 -20.32 -7.35
C PRO A 436 -8.80 -19.96 -7.38
N ASN A 437 -9.47 -19.75 -6.24
CA ASN A 437 -10.90 -19.42 -6.20
C ASN A 437 -11.22 -17.91 -6.08
N ILE A 438 -10.25 -17.02 -6.31
CA ILE A 438 -10.44 -15.57 -6.39
C ILE A 438 -10.26 -15.14 -7.84
N ILE A 439 -11.05 -14.17 -8.31
CA ILE A 439 -10.88 -13.62 -9.66
C ILE A 439 -9.47 -13.03 -9.84
N THR A 440 -8.83 -13.38 -10.95
CA THR A 440 -7.51 -12.84 -11.25
C THR A 440 -7.64 -11.50 -11.97
N LEU A 441 -7.06 -10.45 -11.37
CA LEU A 441 -6.82 -9.18 -12.05
C LEU A 441 -5.58 -9.32 -12.95
N LYS A 442 -5.79 -9.13 -14.25
CA LYS A 442 -4.74 -9.23 -15.27
C LYS A 442 -4.11 -7.87 -15.57
N ASP A 443 -4.91 -6.80 -15.54
CA ASP A 443 -4.45 -5.49 -15.92
C ASP A 443 -5.28 -4.35 -15.30
N VAL A 444 -4.68 -3.17 -15.20
CA VAL A 444 -5.34 -1.97 -14.67
C VAL A 444 -4.94 -0.76 -15.51
N TYR A 445 -5.94 0.01 -15.95
CA TYR A 445 -5.74 1.30 -16.59
C TYR A 445 -6.51 2.39 -15.86
N ASP A 446 -5.90 3.58 -15.74
CA ASP A 446 -6.52 4.77 -15.16
C ASP A 446 -6.35 5.93 -16.15
N ASP A 447 -7.46 6.43 -16.68
CA ASP A 447 -7.48 7.58 -17.60
C ASP A 447 -7.75 8.92 -16.90
N GLY A 448 -7.81 8.92 -15.56
CA GLY A 448 -8.13 10.06 -14.71
C GLY A 448 -9.60 10.13 -14.32
N LYS A 449 -10.53 9.68 -15.18
CA LYS A 449 -11.98 9.67 -14.93
C LYS A 449 -12.51 8.28 -14.63
N PHE A 450 -12.06 7.30 -15.40
CA PHE A 450 -12.43 5.90 -15.27
C PHE A 450 -11.22 5.04 -14.94
N VAL A 451 -11.47 4.00 -14.15
CA VAL A 451 -10.52 2.90 -13.94
C VAL A 451 -11.05 1.65 -14.61
N TYR A 452 -10.19 0.96 -15.36
CA TYR A 452 -10.49 -0.25 -16.10
C TYR A 452 -9.75 -1.41 -15.45
N LEU A 453 -10.49 -2.33 -14.84
CA LEU A 453 -9.94 -3.55 -14.23
C LEU A 453 -10.14 -4.70 -15.20
N VAL A 454 -9.07 -5.15 -15.85
CA VAL A 454 -9.11 -6.29 -16.78
C VAL A 454 -8.91 -7.58 -15.99
N MET A 455 -9.86 -8.49 -16.08
CA MET A 455 -9.96 -9.71 -15.30
C MET A 455 -10.23 -10.91 -16.22
N GLU A 456 -10.08 -12.11 -15.68
CA GLU A 456 -10.46 -13.33 -16.41
C GLU A 456 -11.96 -13.32 -16.75
N LEU A 457 -12.28 -13.80 -17.95
CA LEU A 457 -13.67 -13.93 -18.38
C LEU A 457 -14.29 -15.19 -17.76
N MET A 458 -15.33 -15.01 -16.94
CA MET A 458 -16.05 -16.11 -16.29
C MET A 458 -17.12 -16.68 -17.23
N ARG A 459 -16.78 -17.72 -18.00
CA ARG A 459 -17.68 -18.30 -19.02
C ARG A 459 -18.76 -19.20 -18.44
N GLY A 460 -18.51 -19.76 -17.25
CA GLY A 460 -19.41 -20.72 -16.61
C GLY A 460 -20.67 -20.12 -15.96
N GLY A 461 -20.78 -18.78 -15.94
CA GLY A 461 -21.94 -18.06 -15.42
C GLY A 461 -22.04 -18.05 -13.89
N GLU A 462 -23.13 -17.50 -13.38
CA GLU A 462 -23.41 -17.40 -11.94
C GLU A 462 -23.63 -18.77 -11.28
N LEU A 463 -23.12 -18.94 -10.06
CA LEU A 463 -23.22 -20.18 -9.29
C LEU A 463 -24.65 -20.68 -9.18
N LEU A 464 -25.58 -19.81 -8.76
CA LEU A 464 -26.94 -20.24 -8.45
C LEU A 464 -27.73 -20.60 -9.72
N ASP A 465 -27.54 -19.88 -10.83
CA ASP A 465 -28.16 -20.22 -12.12
C ASP A 465 -27.80 -21.63 -12.55
N ARG A 466 -26.51 -21.94 -12.40
CA ARG A 466 -25.98 -23.21 -12.82
C ARG A 466 -26.46 -24.33 -11.93
N ILE A 467 -26.39 -24.13 -10.62
CA ILE A 467 -26.92 -25.09 -9.65
C ILE A 467 -28.36 -25.34 -10.01
N LEU A 468 -29.24 -24.33 -10.05
CA LEU A 468 -30.68 -24.48 -10.26
C LEU A 468 -31.07 -25.09 -11.63
N ARG A 469 -30.21 -25.00 -12.65
CA ARG A 469 -30.41 -25.66 -13.96
C ARG A 469 -29.92 -27.10 -14.04
N GLN A 470 -29.07 -27.57 -13.11
CA GLN A 470 -28.64 -28.97 -13.10
C GLN A 470 -29.83 -29.91 -12.91
N LYS A 471 -29.88 -31.00 -13.68
CA LYS A 471 -30.96 -31.99 -13.53
C LYS A 471 -30.91 -32.67 -12.16
N CYS A 472 -29.72 -33.03 -11.69
CA CYS A 472 -29.50 -33.64 -10.39
C CYS A 472 -28.63 -32.72 -9.55
N PHE A 473 -29.05 -32.46 -8.32
CA PHE A 473 -28.24 -31.78 -7.32
C PHE A 473 -28.64 -32.25 -5.94
N SER A 474 -27.63 -32.65 -5.18
CA SER A 474 -27.76 -33.37 -3.93
C SER A 474 -27.11 -32.61 -2.78
N GLU A 475 -27.37 -33.08 -1.57
CA GLU A 475 -26.73 -32.56 -0.36
C GLU A 475 -25.20 -32.66 -0.43
N ARG A 476 -24.68 -33.73 -1.06
CA ARG A 476 -23.24 -33.91 -1.31
C ARG A 476 -22.66 -32.81 -2.19
N GLU A 477 -23.34 -32.47 -3.29
CA GLU A 477 -22.90 -31.43 -4.22
C GLU A 477 -22.99 -30.04 -3.58
N ALA A 478 -24.05 -29.77 -2.81
CA ALA A 478 -24.18 -28.54 -2.02
C ALA A 478 -23.02 -28.40 -1.01
N SER A 479 -22.65 -29.49 -0.34
CA SER A 479 -21.52 -29.53 0.60
C SER A 479 -20.18 -29.29 -0.09
N ALA A 480 -19.95 -29.88 -1.28
CA ALA A 480 -18.74 -29.64 -2.06
C ALA A 480 -18.61 -28.16 -2.49
N VAL A 481 -19.68 -27.57 -3.01
CA VAL A 481 -19.72 -26.14 -3.37
C VAL A 481 -19.45 -25.26 -2.15
N LEU A 482 -20.14 -25.48 -1.03
CA LEU A 482 -19.95 -24.69 0.18
C LEU A 482 -18.53 -24.82 0.72
N CYS A 483 -17.96 -26.03 0.70
CA CYS A 483 -16.60 -26.26 1.15
C CYS A 483 -15.59 -25.42 0.36
N THR A 484 -15.70 -25.35 -0.98
CA THR A 484 -14.78 -24.55 -1.80
C THR A 484 -14.91 -23.05 -1.51
N ILE A 485 -16.13 -22.54 -1.43
CA ILE A 485 -16.36 -21.11 -1.14
C ILE A 485 -15.87 -20.77 0.27
N THR A 486 -16.18 -21.61 1.26
CA THR A 486 -15.78 -21.38 2.65
C THR A 486 -14.28 -21.46 2.84
N ARG A 487 -13.56 -22.36 2.15
CA ARG A 487 -12.08 -22.37 2.15
C ARG A 487 -11.49 -21.06 1.63
N THR A 488 -12.12 -20.50 0.60
CA THR A 488 -11.69 -19.21 0.02
C THR A 488 -11.95 -18.05 0.99
N VAL A 489 -13.11 -18.07 1.65
CA VAL A 489 -13.47 -17.07 2.68
C VAL A 489 -12.57 -17.20 3.92
N ASP A 490 -12.26 -18.41 4.35
CA ASP A 490 -11.31 -18.67 5.44
C ASP A 490 -9.91 -18.15 5.11
N TYR A 491 -9.43 -18.40 3.89
CA TYR A 491 -8.19 -17.81 3.40
C TYR A 491 -8.21 -16.28 3.49
N LEU A 492 -9.26 -15.63 2.97
CA LEU A 492 -9.41 -14.17 3.07
C LEU A 492 -9.43 -13.69 4.52
N HIS A 493 -10.25 -14.31 5.38
CA HIS A 493 -10.40 -13.95 6.80
C HIS A 493 -9.07 -14.14 7.56
N SER A 494 -8.30 -15.19 7.27
CA SER A 494 -6.97 -15.42 7.86
C SER A 494 -5.94 -14.35 7.48
N GLN A 495 -6.12 -13.72 6.31
CA GLN A 495 -5.34 -12.58 5.86
C GLN A 495 -5.92 -11.25 6.35
N GLY A 496 -6.99 -11.27 7.16
CA GLY A 496 -7.71 -10.10 7.62
C GLY A 496 -8.64 -9.48 6.58
N VAL A 497 -8.85 -10.06 5.41
CA VAL A 497 -9.78 -9.50 4.41
C VAL A 497 -11.19 -10.01 4.66
N VAL A 498 -12.16 -9.10 4.71
CA VAL A 498 -13.59 -9.45 4.73
C VAL A 498 -14.25 -8.94 3.47
N HIS A 499 -15.07 -9.78 2.81
CA HIS A 499 -15.62 -9.49 1.49
C HIS A 499 -16.84 -8.55 1.57
N ARG A 500 -17.73 -8.72 2.56
CA ARG A 500 -18.91 -7.88 2.89
C ARG A 500 -20.02 -7.80 1.83
N ASP A 501 -19.79 -8.28 0.62
CA ASP A 501 -20.81 -8.39 -0.44
C ASP A 501 -20.82 -9.78 -1.07
N LEU A 502 -20.67 -10.84 -0.26
CA LEU A 502 -20.85 -12.20 -0.75
C LEU A 502 -22.33 -12.38 -1.09
N LYS A 503 -22.61 -12.60 -2.37
CA LYS A 503 -23.92 -12.93 -2.91
C LYS A 503 -23.74 -13.76 -4.17
N PRO A 504 -24.76 -14.51 -4.60
CA PRO A 504 -24.52 -15.48 -5.69
C PRO A 504 -24.21 -14.85 -7.05
N SER A 505 -24.61 -13.61 -7.31
CA SER A 505 -24.20 -12.88 -8.52
C SER A 505 -22.70 -12.53 -8.54
N ASN A 506 -22.02 -12.61 -7.39
CA ASN A 506 -20.59 -12.33 -7.24
C ASN A 506 -19.75 -13.61 -7.16
N ILE A 507 -20.37 -14.78 -7.28
CA ILE A 507 -19.71 -16.10 -7.26
C ILE A 507 -19.99 -16.78 -8.60
N LEU A 508 -18.97 -16.94 -9.44
CA LEU A 508 -19.11 -17.39 -10.81
C LEU A 508 -18.24 -18.62 -11.07
N TYR A 509 -18.63 -19.42 -12.06
CA TYR A 509 -17.77 -20.46 -12.61
C TYR A 509 -16.88 -19.89 -13.72
N MET A 510 -15.60 -20.24 -13.69
CA MET A 510 -14.64 -19.86 -14.73
C MET A 510 -15.00 -20.52 -16.07
N ASP A 511 -15.48 -21.76 -16.06
CA ASP A 511 -15.74 -22.58 -17.24
C ASP A 511 -17.09 -23.32 -17.17
N GLU A 512 -17.48 -23.95 -18.27
CA GLU A 512 -18.69 -24.76 -18.38
C GLU A 512 -18.52 -26.19 -17.83
N SER A 513 -17.55 -26.50 -16.95
CA SER A 513 -17.42 -27.84 -16.34
C SER A 513 -18.41 -28.10 -15.21
N GLY A 514 -18.70 -27.09 -14.39
CA GLY A 514 -19.57 -27.19 -13.21
C GLY A 514 -18.86 -27.77 -12.00
N ASN A 515 -17.56 -28.00 -12.12
CA ASN A 515 -16.71 -28.43 -11.02
C ASN A 515 -16.60 -27.29 -10.00
N PRO A 516 -16.86 -27.55 -8.70
CA PRO A 516 -16.61 -26.58 -7.63
C PRO A 516 -15.22 -25.92 -7.68
N ASP A 517 -14.18 -26.61 -8.17
CA ASP A 517 -12.83 -26.06 -8.29
C ASP A 517 -12.71 -24.89 -9.29
N SER A 518 -13.64 -24.78 -10.26
CA SER A 518 -13.69 -23.66 -11.20
C SER A 518 -14.47 -22.46 -10.67
N ILE A 519 -14.98 -22.50 -9.43
CA ILE A 519 -15.63 -21.36 -8.78
C ILE A 519 -14.61 -20.23 -8.50
N ARG A 520 -15.02 -18.99 -8.76
CA ARG A 520 -14.30 -17.75 -8.46
C ARG A 520 -15.21 -16.77 -7.72
N ILE A 521 -14.68 -16.11 -6.70
CA ILE A 521 -15.29 -14.93 -6.08
C ILE A 521 -14.81 -13.70 -6.88
N CYS A 522 -15.73 -12.86 -7.35
CA CYS A 522 -15.40 -11.86 -8.39
C CYS A 522 -15.50 -10.39 -7.97
N ASP A 523 -16.41 -9.99 -7.08
CA ASP A 523 -16.64 -8.57 -6.81
C ASP A 523 -16.11 -8.14 -5.44
N PHE A 524 -14.86 -7.68 -5.42
CA PHE A 524 -14.18 -7.18 -4.22
C PHE A 524 -14.40 -5.69 -3.99
N GLY A 525 -15.31 -5.04 -4.71
CA GLY A 525 -15.55 -3.60 -4.55
C GLY A 525 -15.81 -3.23 -3.10
N PHE A 526 -16.64 -4.02 -2.40
CA PHE A 526 -16.96 -3.82 -0.98
C PHE A 526 -16.03 -4.55 -0.02
N ALA A 527 -15.03 -5.27 -0.49
CA ALA A 527 -14.09 -5.92 0.40
C ALA A 527 -13.31 -4.89 1.20
N LYS A 528 -12.78 -5.31 2.34
CA LYS A 528 -11.95 -4.46 3.19
C LYS A 528 -10.87 -5.29 3.84
N GLN A 529 -9.64 -4.79 3.78
CA GLN A 529 -8.55 -5.29 4.58
C GLN A 529 -8.75 -4.83 6.05
N LEU A 530 -9.09 -5.78 6.91
CA LEU A 530 -9.05 -5.64 8.38
C LEU A 530 -7.65 -6.02 8.89
N ARG A 531 -7.26 -5.50 10.05
CA ARG A 531 -6.00 -5.85 10.74
C ARG A 531 -6.27 -6.80 11.92
N ALA A 532 -5.22 -7.50 12.34
CA ALA A 532 -5.21 -8.71 13.17
C ALA A 532 -5.91 -8.64 14.55
N GLU A 533 -6.26 -9.84 15.05
CA GLU A 533 -7.13 -10.17 16.20
C GLU A 533 -6.64 -9.76 17.60
N ASN A 534 -5.52 -9.06 17.72
CA ASN A 534 -4.77 -8.98 18.98
C ASN A 534 -5.40 -8.09 20.07
N GLY A 535 -6.50 -7.40 19.79
CA GLY A 535 -7.28 -6.67 20.81
C GLY A 535 -6.55 -5.59 21.62
N LEU A 536 -5.30 -5.25 21.29
CA LEU A 536 -4.49 -4.29 22.04
C LEU A 536 -4.11 -3.12 21.13
N LEU A 537 -4.73 -1.97 21.47
CA LEU A 537 -4.34 -0.60 21.13
C LEU A 537 -4.16 -0.30 19.64
N MET A 538 -5.32 -0.08 19.03
CA MET A 538 -5.51 0.49 17.70
C MET A 538 -5.51 2.02 17.83
N THR A 539 -4.36 2.67 17.57
CA THR A 539 -4.28 4.14 17.67
C THR A 539 -4.61 4.78 16.33
N PRO A 540 -5.80 5.39 16.13
CA PRO A 540 -6.07 6.20 14.95
C PRO A 540 -4.98 7.23 14.82
N CYS A 541 -4.37 7.29 13.64
CA CYS A 541 -3.68 8.51 13.27
C CYS A 541 -4.77 9.59 13.25
N TYR A 542 -4.79 10.43 14.30
CA TYR A 542 -5.83 11.41 14.68
C TYR A 542 -6.92 10.91 15.63
N THR A 543 -6.66 11.11 16.93
CA THR A 543 -7.59 11.09 18.07
C THR A 543 -7.98 9.70 18.61
N ALA A 544 -7.11 9.13 19.44
CA ALA A 544 -7.26 7.82 20.08
C ALA A 544 -8.34 7.73 21.18
N ASN A 545 -8.92 8.84 21.63
CA ASN A 545 -9.88 8.82 22.74
C ASN A 545 -11.31 8.42 22.32
N PHE A 546 -11.54 8.07 21.04
CA PHE A 546 -12.88 7.85 20.48
C PHE A 546 -13.03 6.58 19.64
N VAL A 547 -12.06 5.64 19.66
CA VAL A 547 -12.33 4.31 19.05
C VAL A 547 -13.31 3.59 19.94
N ALA A 548 -14.57 3.70 19.56
CA ALA A 548 -15.66 3.21 20.36
C ALA A 548 -15.70 1.67 20.31
N PRO A 549 -16.06 0.97 21.40
CA PRO A 549 -16.07 -0.49 21.47
C PRO A 549 -16.82 -1.17 20.31
N GLU A 550 -17.80 -0.48 19.72
CA GLU A 550 -18.52 -0.90 18.53
C GLU A 550 -17.64 -1.07 17.29
N VAL A 551 -16.50 -0.36 17.15
CA VAL A 551 -15.58 -0.51 16.01
C VAL A 551 -14.86 -1.86 16.06
N LEU A 552 -14.45 -2.30 17.26
CA LEU A 552 -13.89 -3.64 17.50
C LEU A 552 -14.98 -4.72 17.38
N LYS A 553 -16.18 -4.46 17.91
CA LYS A 553 -17.34 -5.34 17.72
C LYS A 553 -17.72 -5.48 16.23
N ARG A 554 -17.49 -4.43 15.42
CA ARG A 554 -17.77 -4.43 13.98
C ARG A 554 -16.83 -5.35 13.19
N GLN A 555 -15.61 -5.64 13.67
CA GLN A 555 -14.68 -6.55 12.98
C GLN A 555 -15.23 -8.00 12.97
N GLY A 556 -15.63 -8.51 14.14
CA GLY A 556 -16.28 -9.82 14.24
C GLY A 556 -17.65 -9.84 13.55
N TYR A 557 -18.37 -8.71 13.57
CA TYR A 557 -19.62 -8.53 12.83
C TYR A 557 -19.44 -8.65 11.31
N ASP A 558 -18.45 -7.96 10.73
CA ASP A 558 -18.21 -7.95 9.29
C ASP A 558 -17.84 -9.36 8.78
N ALA A 559 -16.95 -10.09 9.49
CA ALA A 559 -16.62 -11.48 9.14
C ALA A 559 -17.84 -12.42 9.30
N ALA A 560 -18.66 -12.21 10.33
CA ALA A 560 -19.90 -12.94 10.51
C ALA A 560 -20.94 -12.64 9.41
N CYS A 561 -20.92 -11.46 8.77
CA CYS A 561 -21.78 -11.14 7.63
C CYS A 561 -21.46 -12.02 6.41
N ASP A 562 -20.17 -12.28 6.15
CA ASP A 562 -19.77 -13.21 5.08
C ASP A 562 -20.35 -14.61 5.35
N ILE A 563 -20.28 -15.10 6.60
CA ILE A 563 -20.83 -16.41 6.98
C ILE A 563 -22.36 -16.43 6.88
N TRP A 564 -23.03 -15.34 7.23
CA TRP A 564 -24.48 -15.21 7.03
C TRP A 564 -24.85 -15.35 5.56
N SER A 565 -24.16 -14.62 4.67
CA SER A 565 -24.36 -14.72 3.22
C SER A 565 -24.18 -16.15 2.71
N LEU A 566 -23.16 -16.87 3.19
CA LEU A 566 -22.95 -18.27 2.87
C LEU A 566 -24.07 -19.17 3.43
N GLY A 567 -24.63 -18.85 4.59
CA GLY A 567 -25.79 -19.54 5.15
C GLY A 567 -27.05 -19.36 4.31
N ILE A 568 -27.30 -18.15 3.79
CA ILE A 568 -28.41 -17.86 2.87
C ILE A 568 -28.24 -18.66 1.58
N LEU A 569 -27.02 -18.67 1.02
CA LEU A 569 -26.70 -19.45 -0.17
C LEU A 569 -26.91 -20.95 0.07
N LEU A 570 -26.40 -21.49 1.19
CA LEU A 570 -26.56 -22.89 1.55
C LEU A 570 -28.04 -23.28 1.71
N TYR A 571 -28.80 -22.49 2.46
CA TYR A 571 -30.25 -22.69 2.60
C TYR A 571 -30.90 -22.76 1.22
N THR A 572 -30.58 -21.82 0.34
CA THR A 572 -31.18 -21.73 -1.00
C THR A 572 -30.80 -22.94 -1.86
N MET A 573 -29.56 -23.44 -1.76
CA MET A 573 -29.10 -24.64 -2.45
C MET A 573 -29.85 -25.91 -1.99
N LEU A 574 -30.17 -26.02 -0.70
CA LEU A 574 -30.84 -27.19 -0.11
C LEU A 574 -32.35 -27.14 -0.26
N ALA A 575 -32.96 -25.98 0.03
CA ALA A 575 -34.40 -25.79 0.04
C ALA A 575 -34.98 -25.56 -1.37
N GLY A 576 -34.19 -24.98 -2.29
CA GLY A 576 -34.67 -24.54 -3.60
C GLY A 576 -35.44 -23.21 -3.56
N PHE A 577 -35.43 -22.50 -2.43
CA PHE A 577 -36.02 -21.18 -2.21
C PHE A 577 -35.25 -20.46 -1.09
N THR A 578 -35.45 -19.15 -0.92
CA THR A 578 -34.69 -18.36 0.06
C THR A 578 -35.30 -18.45 1.47
N PRO A 579 -34.52 -18.28 2.57
CA PRO A 579 -35.05 -18.48 3.92
C PRO A 579 -36.00 -17.37 4.41
N PHE A 580 -35.88 -16.15 3.85
CA PHE A 580 -36.57 -14.97 4.39
C PHE A 580 -37.46 -14.25 3.38
N ALA A 581 -37.25 -14.43 2.07
CA ALA A 581 -38.11 -13.87 1.03
C ALA A 581 -38.95 -14.98 0.36
N ASN A 582 -40.25 -14.75 0.29
CA ASN A 582 -41.24 -15.59 -0.38
C ASN A 582 -41.31 -15.29 -1.89
N GLY A 583 -40.80 -14.15 -2.33
CA GLY A 583 -40.80 -13.73 -3.74
C GLY A 583 -40.14 -12.37 -3.95
N PRO A 584 -40.03 -11.90 -5.21
CA PRO A 584 -39.47 -10.59 -5.55
C PRO A 584 -40.31 -9.41 -5.06
N ASP A 585 -41.61 -9.62 -4.82
CA ASP A 585 -42.56 -8.58 -4.44
C ASP A 585 -42.61 -8.30 -2.93
N ASP A 586 -41.92 -9.11 -2.11
CA ASP A 586 -41.81 -8.85 -0.67
C ASP A 586 -41.14 -7.49 -0.41
N THR A 587 -41.69 -6.72 0.53
CA THR A 587 -41.10 -5.44 0.91
C THR A 587 -39.84 -5.63 1.77
N PRO A 588 -38.87 -4.71 1.71
CA PRO A 588 -37.69 -4.74 2.57
C PRO A 588 -38.01 -4.88 4.06
N GLU A 589 -39.07 -4.21 4.52
CA GLU A 589 -39.51 -4.20 5.91
C GLU A 589 -40.02 -5.57 6.36
N GLU A 590 -40.77 -6.27 5.51
CA GLU A 590 -41.25 -7.65 5.78
C GLU A 590 -40.10 -8.64 5.85
N ILE A 591 -39.13 -8.54 4.93
CA ILE A 591 -37.94 -9.39 4.91
C ILE A 591 -37.09 -9.14 6.16
N LEU A 592 -36.85 -7.88 6.53
CA LEU A 592 -36.09 -7.51 7.73
C LEU A 592 -36.79 -7.98 9.01
N ALA A 593 -38.12 -7.92 9.07
CA ALA A 593 -38.88 -8.45 10.20
C ALA A 593 -38.71 -9.96 10.36
N ARG A 594 -38.72 -10.72 9.25
CA ARG A 594 -38.47 -12.17 9.27
C ARG A 594 -37.04 -12.50 9.69
N ILE A 595 -36.05 -11.77 9.17
CA ILE A 595 -34.64 -11.88 9.58
C ILE A 595 -34.50 -11.63 11.08
N GLY A 596 -35.08 -10.53 11.59
CA GLY A 596 -35.02 -10.16 13.01
C GLY A 596 -35.72 -11.16 13.93
N SER A 597 -36.74 -11.86 13.44
CA SER A 597 -37.41 -12.94 14.19
C SER A 597 -36.56 -14.20 14.32
N GLY A 598 -35.56 -14.38 13.45
CA GLY A 598 -34.73 -15.58 13.39
C GLY A 598 -35.46 -16.86 12.95
N LYS A 599 -36.72 -16.76 12.49
CA LYS A 599 -37.54 -17.91 12.11
C LYS A 599 -37.50 -18.12 10.60
N TYR A 600 -37.11 -19.32 10.19
CA TYR A 600 -37.18 -19.85 8.82
C TYR A 600 -37.52 -21.34 8.88
N ALA A 601 -38.02 -21.90 7.78
CA ALA A 601 -38.47 -23.29 7.75
C ALA A 601 -37.30 -24.27 7.60
N LEU A 602 -37.25 -25.28 8.48
CA LEU A 602 -36.35 -26.44 8.35
C LEU A 602 -37.13 -27.76 8.26
N THR A 603 -38.39 -27.66 7.82
CA THR A 603 -39.35 -28.74 7.64
C THR A 603 -40.19 -28.44 6.41
N GLY A 604 -40.67 -29.47 5.72
CA GLY A 604 -41.45 -29.35 4.49
C GLY A 604 -40.59 -29.28 3.22
N GLY A 605 -41.10 -29.89 2.15
CA GLY A 605 -40.41 -29.93 0.86
C GLY A 605 -39.10 -30.72 0.96
N ASN A 606 -38.00 -30.16 0.47
CA ASN A 606 -36.69 -30.81 0.57
C ASN A 606 -36.23 -31.03 2.00
N TRP A 607 -36.67 -30.21 2.96
CA TRP A 607 -36.19 -30.32 4.35
C TRP A 607 -36.64 -31.60 5.05
N ASP A 608 -37.65 -32.29 4.53
CA ASP A 608 -38.08 -33.58 5.07
C ASP A 608 -37.10 -34.72 4.72
N SER A 609 -36.27 -34.53 3.67
CA SER A 609 -35.28 -35.51 3.22
C SER A 609 -33.83 -35.09 3.44
N VAL A 610 -33.57 -33.80 3.69
CA VAL A 610 -32.24 -33.26 4.04
C VAL A 610 -31.82 -33.70 5.44
N SER A 611 -30.54 -34.06 5.61
CA SER A 611 -30.02 -34.59 6.89
C SER A 611 -30.12 -33.60 8.05
N ASP A 612 -30.21 -34.12 9.27
CA ASP A 612 -30.17 -33.30 10.49
C ASP A 612 -28.85 -32.52 10.62
N THR A 613 -27.75 -33.07 10.10
CA THR A 613 -26.45 -32.37 10.09
C THR A 613 -26.41 -31.18 9.14
N ALA A 614 -27.17 -31.21 8.03
CA ALA A 614 -27.38 -30.05 7.16
C ALA A 614 -28.25 -29.00 7.85
N LYS A 615 -29.32 -29.40 8.53
CA LYS A 615 -30.17 -28.48 9.31
C LYS A 615 -29.37 -27.78 10.39
N ASP A 616 -28.51 -28.52 11.09
CA ASP A 616 -27.63 -27.99 12.15
C ASP A 616 -26.65 -26.93 11.61
N ILE A 617 -25.91 -27.21 10.52
CA ILE A 617 -24.94 -26.24 9.99
C ILE A 617 -25.62 -24.97 9.46
N VAL A 618 -26.75 -25.11 8.75
CA VAL A 618 -27.56 -23.98 8.27
C VAL A 618 -27.99 -23.13 9.46
N SER A 619 -28.43 -23.77 10.56
CA SER A 619 -28.92 -23.04 11.73
C SER A 619 -27.85 -22.22 12.43
N LYS A 620 -26.63 -22.74 12.51
CA LYS A 620 -25.48 -22.06 13.12
C LYS A 620 -24.89 -20.98 12.22
N MET A 621 -25.00 -21.10 10.89
CA MET A 621 -24.60 -20.05 9.95
C MET A 621 -25.63 -18.91 9.87
N LEU A 622 -26.92 -19.21 10.03
CA LEU A 622 -28.01 -18.24 10.05
C LEU A 622 -28.44 -17.82 11.46
N HIS A 623 -27.55 -17.97 12.44
CA HIS A 623 -27.81 -17.49 13.79
C HIS A 623 -27.91 -15.96 13.79
N VAL A 624 -28.98 -15.40 14.37
CA VAL A 624 -29.26 -13.94 14.35
C VAL A 624 -28.17 -13.16 15.07
N ASP A 625 -27.72 -13.64 16.23
CA ASP A 625 -26.55 -13.10 16.92
C ASP A 625 -25.26 -13.47 16.17
N PRO A 626 -24.50 -12.49 15.64
CA PRO A 626 -23.25 -12.72 14.91
C PRO A 626 -22.15 -13.35 15.77
N HIS A 627 -22.20 -13.22 17.10
CA HIS A 627 -21.18 -13.81 17.99
C HIS A 627 -21.38 -15.30 18.25
N GLN A 628 -22.61 -15.79 18.05
CA GLN A 628 -22.94 -17.21 18.13
C GLN A 628 -22.84 -17.90 16.76
N ARG A 629 -22.62 -17.11 15.70
CA ARG A 629 -22.47 -17.61 14.33
C ARG A 629 -21.12 -18.28 14.18
N LEU A 630 -21.10 -19.36 13.38
CA LEU A 630 -19.83 -20.03 13.08
C LEU A 630 -18.85 -19.08 12.39
N THR A 631 -17.56 -19.26 12.64
CA THR A 631 -16.49 -18.69 11.80
C THR A 631 -16.24 -19.59 10.58
N ALA A 632 -15.53 -19.08 9.56
CA ALA A 632 -15.19 -19.88 8.37
C ALA A 632 -14.46 -21.18 8.74
N VAL A 633 -13.46 -21.09 9.64
CA VAL A 633 -12.75 -22.26 10.20
C VAL A 633 -13.71 -23.25 10.85
N GLN A 634 -14.69 -22.78 11.62
CA GLN A 634 -15.65 -23.65 12.31
C GLN A 634 -16.62 -24.33 11.33
N VAL A 635 -17.05 -23.63 10.28
CA VAL A 635 -17.85 -24.22 9.18
C VAL A 635 -17.07 -25.36 8.51
N LEU A 636 -15.78 -25.15 8.20
CA LEU A 636 -14.94 -26.18 7.57
C LEU A 636 -14.70 -27.42 8.44
N ARG A 637 -14.78 -27.28 9.76
CA ARG A 637 -14.67 -28.38 10.73
C ARG A 637 -16.01 -29.03 11.05
N HIS A 638 -17.12 -28.51 10.53
CA HIS A 638 -18.45 -29.04 10.82
C HIS A 638 -18.62 -30.46 10.27
N PRO A 639 -19.28 -31.40 10.99
CA PRO A 639 -19.46 -32.78 10.53
C PRO A 639 -20.06 -32.90 9.13
N TRP A 640 -20.98 -31.99 8.78
CA TRP A 640 -21.61 -31.94 7.45
C TRP A 640 -20.62 -31.66 6.30
N ILE A 641 -19.56 -30.89 6.54
CA ILE A 641 -18.51 -30.61 5.56
C ILE A 641 -17.44 -31.72 5.56
N VAL A 642 -17.01 -32.14 6.75
CA VAL A 642 -15.93 -33.12 6.91
C VAL A 642 -16.35 -34.50 6.39
N ASN A 643 -17.60 -34.91 6.63
CA ASN A 643 -18.13 -36.21 6.23
C ASN A 643 -18.90 -36.16 4.89
N ARG A 644 -18.61 -35.17 4.03
CA ARG A 644 -19.38 -34.94 2.78
C ARG A 644 -19.49 -36.16 1.87
N GLU A 645 -18.48 -37.04 1.86
CA GLU A 645 -18.45 -38.26 1.03
C GLU A 645 -19.53 -39.27 1.42
N TYR A 646 -20.09 -39.16 2.63
CA TYR A 646 -21.18 -39.99 3.15
C TYR A 646 -22.56 -39.33 3.03
N LEU A 647 -22.64 -38.10 2.53
CA LEU A 647 -23.91 -37.41 2.36
C LEU A 647 -24.77 -38.04 1.26
N SER A 648 -26.07 -37.87 1.41
CA SER A 648 -27.08 -38.34 0.47
C SER A 648 -26.86 -37.79 -0.93
N GLN A 649 -27.03 -38.65 -1.92
CA GLN A 649 -27.06 -38.29 -3.34
C GLN A 649 -28.49 -38.10 -3.85
N ASN A 650 -29.49 -38.09 -2.95
CA ASN A 650 -30.88 -37.88 -3.32
C ASN A 650 -31.06 -36.51 -3.99
N GLN A 651 -31.88 -36.50 -5.04
CA GLN A 651 -32.17 -35.31 -5.81
C GLN A 651 -33.10 -34.36 -5.03
N LEU A 652 -32.68 -33.11 -4.92
CA LEU A 652 -33.47 -32.04 -4.30
C LEU A 652 -34.47 -31.44 -5.31
N SER A 653 -35.72 -31.25 -4.88
CA SER A 653 -36.77 -30.59 -5.70
C SER A 653 -36.53 -29.07 -5.79
N ARG A 654 -37.03 -28.42 -6.85
CA ARG A 654 -36.70 -27.01 -7.12
C ARG A 654 -37.89 -26.19 -7.60
N GLN A 655 -37.89 -24.92 -7.23
CA GLN A 655 -38.80 -23.91 -7.74
C GLN A 655 -38.21 -23.22 -8.99
N ASP A 656 -39.01 -22.36 -9.63
CA ASP A 656 -38.60 -21.59 -10.79
C ASP A 656 -37.36 -20.72 -10.51
N VAL A 657 -36.37 -20.76 -11.41
CA VAL A 657 -35.07 -20.08 -11.25
C VAL A 657 -35.24 -18.56 -11.11
N HIS A 658 -36.15 -17.96 -11.88
CA HIS A 658 -36.38 -16.52 -11.86
C HIS A 658 -37.00 -16.08 -10.53
N LEU A 659 -37.92 -16.88 -9.97
CA LEU A 659 -38.53 -16.60 -8.68
C LEU A 659 -37.50 -16.62 -7.55
N VAL A 660 -36.64 -17.65 -7.51
CA VAL A 660 -35.59 -17.78 -6.49
C VAL A 660 -34.58 -16.63 -6.59
N LYS A 661 -34.16 -16.26 -7.80
CA LYS A 661 -33.26 -15.11 -8.01
C LYS A 661 -33.89 -13.80 -7.57
N GLY A 662 -35.16 -13.57 -7.92
CA GLY A 662 -35.90 -12.37 -7.53
C GLY A 662 -36.01 -12.22 -6.01
N ALA A 663 -36.41 -13.30 -5.32
CA ALA A 663 -36.48 -13.34 -3.85
C ALA A 663 -35.11 -13.13 -3.19
N MET A 664 -34.04 -13.68 -3.78
CA MET A 664 -32.70 -13.53 -3.25
C MET A 664 -32.18 -12.10 -3.44
N ALA A 665 -32.40 -11.50 -4.60
CA ALA A 665 -32.08 -10.10 -4.86
C ALA A 665 -32.84 -9.17 -3.89
N ALA A 666 -34.12 -9.44 -3.64
CA ALA A 666 -34.92 -8.72 -2.65
C ALA A 666 -34.34 -8.84 -1.23
N THR A 667 -33.86 -10.04 -0.84
CA THR A 667 -33.21 -10.27 0.46
C THR A 667 -31.94 -9.43 0.63
N TYR A 668 -31.03 -9.45 -0.35
CA TYR A 668 -29.80 -8.65 -0.31
C TYR A 668 -30.09 -7.15 -0.42
N PHE A 669 -31.12 -6.75 -1.17
CA PHE A 669 -31.57 -5.37 -1.24
C PHE A 669 -32.08 -4.86 0.11
N ALA A 670 -32.89 -5.67 0.81
CA ALA A 670 -33.40 -5.34 2.14
C ALA A 670 -32.27 -5.19 3.17
N LEU A 671 -31.30 -6.12 3.18
CA LEU A 671 -30.12 -6.07 4.03
C LEU A 671 -29.27 -4.81 3.79
N ASN A 672 -29.17 -4.35 2.54
CA ASN A 672 -28.43 -3.13 2.19
C ASN A 672 -29.16 -1.83 2.58
N ARG A 673 -30.49 -1.87 2.78
CA ARG A 673 -31.34 -0.72 3.13
C ARG A 673 -31.51 -0.50 4.65
N ALA A 674 -31.21 -1.52 5.46
CA ALA A 674 -31.20 -1.39 6.91
C ALA A 674 -30.28 -0.23 7.33
N PRO A 675 -30.63 0.58 8.36
CA PRO A 675 -29.85 1.76 8.75
C PRO A 675 -28.42 1.34 9.08
N GLN A 676 -27.50 1.63 8.15
CA GLN A 676 -26.08 1.41 8.37
C GLN A 676 -25.64 2.37 9.47
N ALA A 677 -24.94 1.86 10.48
CA ALA A 677 -24.13 2.72 11.34
C ALA A 677 -23.32 3.69 10.44
N PRO A 678 -23.21 4.98 10.81
CA PRO A 678 -22.72 6.03 9.92
C PRO A 678 -21.48 5.59 9.14
N ARG A 679 -21.52 5.75 7.82
CA ARG A 679 -20.39 5.46 6.94
C ARG A 679 -19.23 6.36 7.35
N LEU A 680 -18.21 5.78 7.97
CA LEU A 680 -16.91 6.43 8.12
C LEU A 680 -16.33 6.57 6.72
N GLU A 681 -16.23 7.81 6.25
CA GLU A 681 -15.57 8.12 5.00
C GLU A 681 -14.05 7.91 5.10
N PRO A 682 -13.34 7.75 3.96
CA PRO A 682 -11.88 7.72 3.95
C PRO A 682 -11.30 8.90 4.73
N VAL A 683 -10.17 8.69 5.43
CA VAL A 683 -9.53 9.72 6.27
C VAL A 683 -9.21 11.00 5.49
N LEU A 684 -9.02 10.90 4.16
CA LEU A 684 -8.84 12.01 3.23
C LEU A 684 -10.04 12.98 3.19
N SER A 685 -11.26 12.51 3.48
CA SER A 685 -12.47 13.33 3.62
C SER A 685 -12.47 14.18 4.89
N SER A 686 -11.60 13.90 5.87
CA SER A 686 -11.55 14.67 7.10
C SER A 686 -11.01 16.08 6.83
N ASN A 687 -11.58 17.08 7.52
CA ASN A 687 -11.13 18.47 7.48
C ASN A 687 -9.62 18.64 7.73
N LEU A 688 -8.99 17.68 8.42
CA LEU A 688 -7.58 17.70 8.77
C LEU A 688 -6.68 17.14 7.65
N ALA A 689 -7.12 16.08 6.95
CA ALA A 689 -6.44 15.57 5.76
C ALA A 689 -6.54 16.56 4.58
N GLN A 690 -7.69 17.22 4.42
CA GLN A 690 -7.87 18.31 3.45
C GLN A 690 -6.89 19.47 3.71
N ARG A 691 -6.63 19.82 4.98
CA ARG A 691 -5.62 20.83 5.37
C ARG A 691 -4.18 20.40 5.07
N ARG A 692 -3.86 19.09 5.13
CA ARG A 692 -2.54 18.56 4.71
C ARG A 692 -2.36 18.62 3.19
N GLY A 693 -3.41 18.32 2.41
CA GLY A 693 -3.43 18.55 0.96
C GLY A 693 -3.18 20.02 0.59
N MET A 694 -3.81 20.95 1.32
CA MET A 694 -3.56 22.39 1.17
C MET A 694 -2.14 22.83 1.62
N LYS A 695 -1.46 22.09 2.50
CA LYS A 695 -0.07 22.37 2.88
C LYS A 695 0.96 21.93 1.81
N ARG A 696 0.70 20.85 1.06
CA ARG A 696 1.45 20.55 -0.18
C ARG A 696 1.40 21.73 -1.16
N LEU A 697 0.25 22.41 -1.24
CA LEU A 697 0.03 23.60 -2.08
C LEU A 697 0.64 24.91 -1.53
N THR A 698 0.99 25.00 -0.25
CA THR A 698 1.48 26.26 0.35
C THR A 698 2.96 26.24 0.72
N SER A 699 3.60 25.06 0.87
CA SER A 699 5.06 24.98 0.95
C SER A 699 5.77 25.25 -0.39
N THR A 700 5.01 25.35 -1.49
CA THR A 700 5.48 25.68 -2.85
C THR A 700 5.56 27.20 -3.12
N ARG A 701 5.16 28.03 -2.16
CA ARG A 701 5.40 29.49 -2.17
C ARG A 701 6.19 29.89 -0.93
N LEU A 702 7.52 29.86 -1.03
CA LEU A 702 8.47 30.79 -0.35
C LEU A 702 9.90 30.56 -0.83
#